data_AF-A0A7K3ZWN2-F1
#
_entry.id   AF-A0A7K3ZWN2-F1
#
_cell.length_a   1.000
_cell.length_b   1.000
_cell.length_c   1.000
_cell.angle_alpha   90.00
_cell.angle_beta   90.00
_cell.angle_gamma   90.00
#
_symmetry.space_group_name_H-M   'P 1'
#
loop_
_entity.id
_entity.type
_entity.pdbx_description
1 polymer ?
#
loop_
_entity_poly.entity_id
_entity_poly.type
_entity_poly.pdbx_seq_one_letter_code
_entity_poly.pdbx_strand_id
1 'polypeptide(L)'
;FANSGAVTESEKTVRASSAEHLKRLLQEDHRYIFTLIQKFRVERGQVYPKLSDRSDIIVITDEAHRSQYDIFAQNMRNALPKAAFIGFTGTPLMVGEEKTRQVFGDYISIYNFKQAIDDEATVPLYYENRAAPLKLVNPRFNEDIYRIIEDAELDEDQEKKLERELSQDYYLITRDDRLEDVAKDIVKHFVNRGFLGKGMVVSIDKATAVRMYDKVKKHWSAYQEELRSQARKESGARQKELEKRIQFMRETDMAVVISQSQNEVDEFHKKGLDILPHRKRMVKEDLDQKFKDARDPFRLVFVCSMWITGFDAPSCSTIYLDKPMRNHTLMQTIARANRVFGQKVNGLIVDYGDVFKDLKKALAIYGTDAGGGIKEGDTPIKDKEAQIEQLKQAVEQAAAFCLEKGIDPSRIQSAQGFEKVKLLDDAVEAVLVSGESKRRYLALAIGLNKLYKAILPDVRANEFSAQRALFVVIAEKILSLTPKPDISEVIGAIESLLDESIEAEGYTVDFEDDLRIVDISKIDFDKLKDIFRRNRKNTVTESLVSAIESRLSQMVNLNRTRIDYLDKFQKMIDEYNSGACDKDAFFENLMKFIKDLNDEDKRGMKEGLSDEELAIFDLLTKPKIKLDQKELQKVKEVARDLLKRLKEEKLVLDWRKRMQSRALVKLSIEDALDQLPRAYTKELYQQKCEVVYNHIFESYYGSGQSIYALAA
;
A
#
# COMPACT_ATOMS: atom_id res chain seq x y z
N PHE A 1 11.07 26.24 19.90
CA PHE A 1 10.22 27.35 20.37
C PHE A 1 10.31 27.58 21.88
N ALA A 2 9.90 26.63 22.74
CA ALA A 2 10.03 26.82 24.19
C ALA A 2 11.50 26.95 24.63
N ASN A 3 12.35 25.99 24.22
CA ASN A 3 13.78 25.99 24.55
C ASN A 3 14.60 27.13 23.91
N SER A 4 14.03 27.87 22.95
CA SER A 4 14.71 29.00 22.31
C SER A 4 14.44 30.34 23.02
N GLY A 5 13.74 30.34 24.16
CA GLY A 5 13.42 31.56 24.92
C GLY A 5 12.38 32.46 24.27
N ALA A 6 11.75 32.04 23.18
CA ALA A 6 10.76 32.83 22.45
C ALA A 6 9.40 32.87 23.16
N VAL A 7 9.10 31.88 24.01
CA VAL A 7 7.84 31.77 24.74
C VAL A 7 8.02 32.40 26.13
N THR A 8 7.38 33.56 26.33
CA THR A 8 7.48 34.33 27.59
C THR A 8 6.51 33.85 28.67
N GLU A 9 5.47 33.11 28.28
CA GLU A 9 4.50 32.50 29.17
C GLU A 9 4.93 31.07 29.56
N SER A 10 4.46 30.57 30.70
CA SER A 10 4.75 29.20 31.13
C SER A 10 4.20 28.18 30.13
N GLU A 11 4.97 27.16 29.75
CA GLU A 11 4.48 26.13 28.80
C GLU A 11 3.16 25.49 29.28
N LYS A 12 2.97 25.37 30.60
CA LYS A 12 1.74 24.82 31.19
C LYS A 12 0.50 25.68 30.92
N THR A 13 0.65 26.98 30.71
CA THR A 13 -0.47 27.91 30.45
C THR A 13 -0.79 28.01 28.97
N VAL A 14 0.19 27.84 28.08
CA VAL A 14 0.01 27.96 26.62
C VAL A 14 -0.18 26.63 25.89
N ARG A 15 0.00 25.50 26.58
CA ARG A 15 -0.20 24.17 26.00
C ARG A 15 -1.59 23.64 26.31
N ALA A 16 -2.42 23.49 25.29
CA ALA A 16 -3.77 22.95 25.45
C ALA A 16 -3.72 21.52 26.01
N SER A 17 -4.37 21.30 27.15
CA SER A 17 -4.47 19.99 27.80
C SER A 17 -5.68 19.18 27.31
N SER A 18 -6.75 19.86 26.91
CA SER A 18 -7.99 19.26 26.41
C SER A 18 -8.58 20.06 25.24
N ALA A 19 -9.61 19.50 24.58
CA ALA A 19 -10.34 20.21 23.53
C ALA A 19 -11.03 21.48 24.04
N GLU A 20 -11.62 21.44 25.25
CA GLU A 20 -12.26 22.61 25.87
C GLU A 20 -11.23 23.66 26.31
N HIS A 21 -10.07 23.22 26.81
CA HIS A 21 -8.99 24.13 27.14
C HIS A 21 -8.47 24.84 25.87
N LEU A 22 -8.33 24.12 24.75
CA LEU A 22 -7.95 24.73 23.47
C LEU A 22 -8.94 25.83 23.04
N LYS A 23 -10.25 25.58 23.16
CA LYS A 23 -11.27 26.58 22.80
C LYS A 23 -11.09 27.87 23.59
N ARG A 24 -10.83 27.75 24.90
CA ARG A 24 -10.58 28.89 25.78
C ARG A 24 -9.31 29.64 25.38
N LEU A 25 -8.19 28.94 25.19
CA LEU A 25 -6.92 29.57 24.81
C LEU A 25 -7.02 30.34 23.49
N LEU A 26 -7.80 29.86 22.53
CA LEU A 26 -8.00 30.54 21.24
C LEU A 26 -8.93 31.77 21.32
N GLN A 27 -9.67 31.93 22.42
CA GLN A 27 -10.50 33.10 22.71
C GLN A 27 -9.78 34.13 23.60
N GLU A 28 -8.77 33.68 24.34
CA GLU A 28 -7.90 34.51 25.18
C GLU A 28 -6.74 35.11 24.37
N ASP A 29 -6.07 36.13 24.93
CA ASP A 29 -4.95 36.79 24.26
C ASP A 29 -3.61 36.17 24.67
N HIS A 30 -3.25 35.10 23.96
CA HIS A 30 -1.96 34.42 24.12
C HIS A 30 -1.09 34.63 22.89
N ARG A 31 0.20 34.94 23.10
CA ARG A 31 1.15 35.14 22.00
C ARG A 31 1.53 33.82 21.32
N TYR A 32 1.55 32.72 22.07
CA TYR A 32 1.85 31.38 21.57
C TYR A 32 0.84 30.39 22.13
N ILE A 33 0.40 29.44 21.30
CA ILE A 33 -0.47 28.34 21.72
C ILE A 33 0.07 27.04 21.12
N PHE A 34 0.28 26.03 21.97
CA PHE A 34 0.73 24.71 21.54
C PHE A 34 -0.41 23.70 21.70
N THR A 35 -0.77 23.03 20.61
CA THR A 35 -1.85 22.05 20.62
C THR A 35 -1.57 20.87 19.69
N LEU A 36 -2.34 19.80 19.86
CA LEU A 36 -2.35 18.69 18.92
C LEU A 36 -3.61 18.80 18.07
N ILE A 37 -3.51 18.44 16.80
CA ILE A 37 -4.63 18.57 15.85
C ILE A 37 -5.88 17.81 16.32
N GLN A 38 -5.73 16.69 17.05
CA GLN A 38 -6.86 15.91 17.56
C GLN A 38 -7.69 16.65 18.63
N LYS A 39 -7.20 17.77 19.17
CA LYS A 39 -7.96 18.63 20.10
C LYS A 39 -8.97 19.52 19.39
N PHE A 40 -8.87 19.68 18.06
CA PHE A 40 -9.94 20.24 17.22
C PHE A 40 -11.05 19.22 16.94
N ARG A 41 -11.36 18.36 17.93
CA ARG A 41 -12.46 17.40 17.85
C ARG A 41 -13.78 18.05 18.28
N VAL A 42 -14.86 17.57 17.68
CA VAL A 42 -16.24 17.95 18.02
C VAL A 42 -17.08 16.67 18.09
N GLU A 43 -18.19 16.69 18.80
CA GLU A 43 -19.14 15.58 18.79
C GLU A 43 -19.66 15.30 17.37
N ARG A 44 -19.97 14.04 17.08
CA ARG A 44 -20.36 13.61 15.73
C ARG A 44 -21.59 14.40 15.25
N GLY A 45 -21.43 15.08 14.11
CA GLY A 45 -22.50 15.84 13.44
C GLY A 45 -22.63 17.29 13.88
N GLN A 46 -21.77 17.77 14.79
CA GLN A 46 -21.67 19.19 15.10
C GLN A 46 -20.59 19.86 14.25
N VAL A 47 -20.81 21.14 13.91
CA VAL A 47 -19.80 21.98 13.26
C VAL A 47 -18.94 22.60 14.35
N TYR A 48 -17.61 22.57 14.17
CA TYR A 48 -16.71 23.23 15.12
C TYR A 48 -16.94 24.75 15.09
N PRO A 49 -17.18 25.42 16.24
CA PRO A 49 -17.56 26.82 16.27
C PRO A 49 -16.40 27.72 15.79
N LYS A 50 -16.75 28.86 15.19
CA LYS A 50 -15.80 29.95 14.98
C LYS A 50 -15.34 30.46 16.35
N LEU A 51 -14.04 30.40 16.64
CA LEU A 51 -13.47 30.82 17.91
C LEU A 51 -12.85 32.21 17.86
N SER A 52 -12.23 32.57 16.74
CA SER A 52 -11.60 33.87 16.55
C SER A 52 -11.70 34.30 15.09
N ASP A 53 -12.00 35.57 14.84
CA ASP A 53 -12.04 36.18 13.50
C ASP A 53 -10.85 37.11 13.23
N ARG A 54 -9.85 37.06 14.12
CA ARG A 54 -8.57 37.75 14.03
C ARG A 54 -7.81 37.34 12.77
N SER A 55 -7.28 38.32 12.05
CA SER A 55 -6.44 38.11 10.86
C SER A 55 -4.94 38.08 11.16
N ASP A 56 -4.54 38.36 12.40
CA ASP A 56 -3.16 38.38 12.88
C ASP A 56 -2.72 37.04 13.51
N ILE A 57 -3.54 35.98 13.38
CA ILE A 57 -3.22 34.63 13.83
C ILE A 57 -2.45 33.90 12.74
N ILE A 58 -1.29 33.34 13.09
CA ILE A 58 -0.48 32.49 12.22
C ILE A 58 -0.48 31.06 12.79
N VAL A 59 -1.00 30.12 12.02
CA VAL A 59 -1.03 28.71 12.35
C VAL A 59 0.17 28.02 11.69
N ILE A 60 1.07 27.48 12.50
CA ILE A 60 2.21 26.69 12.05
C ILE A 60 1.93 25.22 12.29
N THR A 61 1.90 24.43 11.22
CA THR A 61 1.61 22.98 11.27
C THR A 61 2.86 22.18 10.96
N ASP A 62 3.21 21.24 11.83
CA ASP A 62 4.25 20.24 11.59
C ASP A 62 3.64 18.98 10.94
N GLU A 63 4.34 18.39 9.98
CA GLU A 63 3.90 17.26 9.16
C GLU A 63 2.51 17.44 8.51
N ALA A 64 2.35 18.54 7.77
CA ALA A 64 1.08 19.02 7.21
C ALA A 64 0.41 18.09 6.16
N HIS A 65 1.01 16.95 5.82
CA HIS A 65 0.62 16.07 4.71
C HIS A 65 -0.20 14.82 5.09
N ARG A 66 -0.51 14.60 6.38
CA ARG A 66 -1.17 13.36 6.80
C ARG A 66 -2.69 13.38 6.56
N SER A 67 -3.14 12.56 5.62
CA SER A 67 -4.56 12.32 5.25
C SER A 67 -5.48 11.87 6.39
N GLN A 68 -4.93 11.49 7.55
CA GLN A 68 -5.71 11.12 8.73
C GLN A 68 -6.22 12.31 9.55
N TYR A 69 -5.88 13.55 9.18
CA TYR A 69 -6.24 14.76 9.92
C TYR A 69 -7.24 15.67 9.23
N ASP A 70 -7.78 15.27 8.08
CA ASP A 70 -8.61 16.11 7.22
C ASP A 70 -9.80 16.79 7.94
N ILE A 71 -10.49 16.07 8.85
CA ILE A 71 -11.64 16.61 9.62
C ILE A 71 -11.17 17.61 10.69
N PHE A 72 -10.07 17.31 11.38
CA PHE A 72 -9.57 18.20 12.42
C PHE A 72 -8.91 19.45 11.83
N ALA A 73 -8.26 19.33 10.67
CA ALA A 73 -7.75 20.46 9.91
C ALA A 73 -8.88 21.38 9.44
N GLN A 74 -10.00 20.81 8.97
CA GLN A 74 -11.21 21.57 8.64
C GLN A 74 -11.76 22.29 9.89
N ASN A 75 -11.88 21.61 11.02
CA ASN A 75 -12.34 22.21 12.27
C ASN A 75 -11.45 23.36 12.75
N MET A 76 -10.13 23.23 12.60
CA MET A 76 -9.18 24.30 12.89
C MET A 76 -9.39 25.52 11.98
N ARG A 77 -9.64 25.30 10.69
CA ARG A 77 -9.95 26.38 9.74
C ARG A 77 -11.30 27.05 10.04
N ASN A 78 -12.30 26.27 10.44
CA ASN A 78 -13.59 26.81 10.91
C ASN A 78 -13.43 27.68 12.16
N ALA A 79 -12.58 27.25 13.09
CA ALA A 79 -12.29 27.99 14.30
C ALA A 79 -11.59 29.33 14.02
N LEU A 80 -10.73 29.37 13.00
CA LEU A 80 -9.81 30.46 12.69
C LEU A 80 -9.88 30.86 11.19
N PRO A 81 -11.03 31.35 10.69
CA PRO A 81 -11.28 31.54 9.27
C PRO A 81 -10.40 32.60 8.58
N LYS A 82 -9.81 33.55 9.33
CA LYS A 82 -8.93 34.59 8.79
C LYS A 82 -7.44 34.37 9.12
N ALA A 83 -7.08 33.25 9.73
CA ALA A 83 -5.70 32.96 10.06
C ALA A 83 -4.87 32.61 8.82
N ALA A 84 -3.58 32.93 8.85
CA ALA A 84 -2.61 32.46 7.87
C ALA A 84 -2.09 31.07 8.27
N PHE A 85 -1.86 30.18 7.29
CA PHE A 85 -1.42 28.81 7.54
C PHE A 85 -0.07 28.54 6.89
N ILE A 86 0.90 28.09 7.68
CA ILE A 86 2.23 27.66 7.22
C ILE A 86 2.40 26.19 7.59
N GLY A 87 2.66 25.34 6.60
CA GLY A 87 2.88 23.92 6.78
C GLY A 87 4.34 23.55 6.57
N PHE A 88 4.92 22.80 7.50
CA PHE A 88 6.19 22.11 7.33
C PHE A 88 5.91 20.63 7.03
N THR A 89 6.69 20.04 6.15
CA THR A 89 6.63 18.60 5.89
C THR A 89 8.01 18.08 5.52
N GLY A 90 8.36 16.90 6.06
CA GLY A 90 9.58 16.19 5.69
C GLY A 90 9.47 15.41 4.38
N THR A 91 8.27 15.30 3.82
CA THR A 91 8.00 14.55 2.59
C THR A 91 7.16 15.41 1.65
N PRO A 92 7.78 16.11 0.67
CA PRO A 92 7.02 16.90 -0.29
C PRO A 92 6.02 16.04 -1.07
N LEU A 93 4.95 16.72 -1.50
CA LEU A 93 3.79 16.25 -2.25
C LEU A 93 4.18 15.23 -3.32
N MET A 94 3.68 14.00 -3.21
CA MET A 94 3.83 13.01 -4.27
C MET A 94 2.90 13.31 -5.47
N VAL A 95 3.22 12.74 -6.62
CA VAL A 95 2.28 12.66 -7.76
C VAL A 95 0.99 11.96 -7.27
N GLY A 96 -0.14 12.68 -7.29
CA GLY A 96 -1.45 12.23 -6.77
C GLY A 96 -1.86 12.83 -5.43
N GLU A 97 -1.01 13.65 -4.80
CA GLU A 97 -1.26 14.28 -3.49
C GLU A 97 -1.64 15.77 -3.58
N GLU A 98 -2.14 16.24 -4.74
CA GLU A 98 -2.57 17.62 -5.07
C GLU A 98 -3.34 18.37 -3.97
N LYS A 99 -4.05 17.63 -3.10
CA LYS A 99 -4.80 18.20 -1.97
C LYS A 99 -3.98 19.07 -1.04
N THR A 100 -2.72 18.75 -0.70
CA THR A 100 -1.97 19.61 0.26
C THR A 100 -1.56 20.94 -0.37
N ARG A 101 -1.26 20.97 -1.67
CA ARG A 101 -1.03 22.21 -2.43
C ARG A 101 -2.31 23.03 -2.55
N GLN A 102 -3.45 22.37 -2.76
CA GLN A 102 -4.77 22.99 -2.74
C GLN A 102 -5.13 23.60 -1.36
N VAL A 103 -4.41 23.25 -0.30
CA VAL A 103 -4.72 23.63 1.09
C VAL A 103 -3.74 24.68 1.64
N PHE A 104 -2.45 24.54 1.38
CA PHE A 104 -1.41 25.43 1.87
C PHE A 104 -0.82 26.36 0.80
N GLY A 105 -1.14 26.13 -0.49
CA GLY A 105 -0.56 26.87 -1.60
C GLY A 105 0.78 26.28 -2.07
N ASP A 106 1.56 27.10 -2.77
CA ASP A 106 2.86 26.72 -3.33
C ASP A 106 3.96 26.63 -2.27
N TYR A 107 5.03 25.91 -2.58
CA TYR A 107 6.21 25.85 -1.73
C TYR A 107 6.90 27.22 -1.63
N ILE A 108 7.02 27.73 -0.41
CA ILE A 108 7.77 28.97 -0.12
C ILE A 108 9.29 28.70 -0.20
N SER A 109 9.72 27.53 0.28
CA SER A 109 11.11 27.10 0.27
C SER A 109 11.18 25.57 0.32
N ILE A 110 12.20 25.00 -0.30
CA ILE A 110 12.48 23.56 -0.30
C ILE A 110 13.93 23.38 0.16
N TYR A 111 14.11 22.66 1.26
CA TYR A 111 15.42 22.20 1.74
C TYR A 111 15.48 20.69 1.58
N ASN A 112 16.15 20.23 0.53
CA ASN A 112 16.05 18.84 0.09
C ASN A 112 17.07 17.93 0.80
N PHE A 113 16.89 16.62 0.63
CA PHE A 113 17.71 15.60 1.29
C PHE A 113 19.20 15.69 0.91
N LYS A 114 19.50 16.08 -0.32
CA LYS A 114 20.88 16.24 -0.81
C LYS A 114 21.55 17.45 -0.19
N GLN A 115 20.87 18.60 -0.20
CA GLN A 115 21.34 19.84 0.46
C GLN A 115 21.61 19.61 1.95
N ALA A 116 20.74 18.88 2.64
CA ALA A 116 20.94 18.54 4.05
C ALA A 116 22.19 17.68 4.30
N ILE A 117 22.65 16.90 3.32
CA ILE A 117 23.90 16.14 3.41
C ILE A 117 25.08 17.04 3.05
N ASP A 118 24.97 17.82 1.97
CA ASP A 118 26.02 18.74 1.50
C ASP A 118 26.36 19.79 2.57
N ASP A 119 25.36 20.25 3.33
CA ASP A 119 25.52 21.19 4.45
C ASP A 119 25.93 20.50 5.76
N GLU A 120 26.16 19.19 5.74
CA GLU A 120 26.46 18.36 6.93
C GLU A 120 25.39 18.44 8.04
N ALA A 121 24.17 18.89 7.71
CA ALA A 121 23.02 18.90 8.63
C ALA A 121 22.49 17.47 8.93
N THR A 122 22.77 16.54 8.02
CA THR A 122 22.50 15.10 8.14
C THR A 122 23.69 14.29 7.62
N VAL A 123 23.83 13.06 8.12
CA VAL A 123 24.84 12.11 7.61
C VAL A 123 24.27 11.29 6.46
N PRO A 124 25.10 10.82 5.51
CA PRO A 124 24.63 9.99 4.40
C PRO A 124 23.98 8.70 4.88
N LEU A 125 23.03 8.18 4.09
CA LEU A 125 22.42 6.87 4.28
C LEU A 125 23.08 5.83 3.37
N TYR A 126 23.37 4.67 3.93
CA TYR A 126 23.85 3.49 3.22
C TYR A 126 22.78 2.43 3.26
N TYR A 127 22.57 1.76 2.13
CA TYR A 127 21.56 0.72 2.00
C TYR A 127 22.21 -0.61 1.67
N GLU A 128 21.77 -1.64 2.38
CA GLU A 128 22.19 -3.02 2.21
C GLU A 128 20.97 -3.92 2.00
N ASN A 129 20.87 -4.54 0.82
CA ASN A 129 19.83 -5.52 0.54
C ASN A 129 20.26 -6.90 1.07
N ARG A 130 19.44 -7.47 1.95
CA ARG A 130 19.59 -8.81 2.51
C ARG A 130 18.32 -9.67 2.33
N ALA A 131 17.43 -9.29 1.41
CA ALA A 131 16.26 -10.09 1.07
C ALA A 131 16.69 -11.42 0.44
N ALA A 132 16.18 -12.53 0.97
CA ALA A 132 16.40 -13.85 0.41
C ALA A 132 15.47 -14.08 -0.80
N PRO A 133 15.95 -14.71 -1.89
CA PRO A 133 15.06 -15.20 -2.94
C PRO A 133 14.27 -16.40 -2.38
N LEU A 134 13.00 -16.20 -2.09
CA LEU A 134 12.12 -17.28 -1.63
C LEU A 134 11.67 -18.09 -2.85
N LYS A 135 12.16 -19.33 -3.00
CA LYS A 135 11.76 -20.26 -4.06
C LYS A 135 10.66 -21.19 -3.55
N LEU A 136 9.51 -21.16 -4.19
CA LEU A 136 8.44 -22.13 -3.96
C LEU A 136 8.89 -23.50 -4.50
N VAL A 137 8.95 -24.53 -3.64
CA VAL A 137 9.44 -25.87 -4.03
C VAL A 137 8.30 -26.86 -4.25
N ASN A 138 7.13 -26.64 -3.65
CA ASN A 138 5.94 -27.46 -3.86
C ASN A 138 5.23 -27.08 -5.18
N PRO A 139 5.26 -27.95 -6.21
CA PRO A 139 4.57 -27.71 -7.47
C PRO A 139 3.04 -27.78 -7.36
N ARG A 140 2.51 -28.32 -6.24
CA ARG A 140 1.07 -28.42 -5.94
C ARG A 140 0.60 -27.42 -4.89
N PHE A 141 1.44 -26.46 -4.50
CA PHE A 141 1.13 -25.49 -3.46
C PHE A 141 -0.23 -24.79 -3.65
N ASN A 142 -0.54 -24.41 -4.89
CA ASN A 142 -1.82 -23.80 -5.21
C ASN A 142 -2.97 -24.79 -5.00
N GLU A 143 -2.83 -26.04 -5.47
CA GLU A 143 -3.84 -27.10 -5.30
C GLU A 143 -4.10 -27.41 -3.82
N ASP A 144 -3.05 -27.42 -3.01
CA ASP A 144 -3.13 -27.72 -1.58
C ASP A 144 -3.75 -26.54 -0.79
N ILE A 145 -3.45 -25.28 -1.17
CA ILE A 145 -4.17 -24.10 -0.64
C ILE A 145 -5.64 -24.14 -1.04
N TYR A 146 -5.95 -24.44 -2.30
CA TYR A 146 -7.33 -24.53 -2.77
C TYR A 146 -8.11 -25.59 -1.99
N ARG A 147 -7.50 -26.73 -1.67
CA ARG A 147 -8.13 -27.75 -0.81
C ARG A 147 -8.40 -27.25 0.60
N ILE A 148 -7.43 -26.58 1.25
CA ILE A 148 -7.63 -26.03 2.60
C ILE A 148 -8.74 -24.98 2.62
N ILE A 149 -8.89 -24.19 1.55
CA ILE A 149 -9.95 -23.20 1.40
C ILE A 149 -11.31 -23.89 1.15
N GLU A 150 -11.35 -24.89 0.27
CA GLU A 150 -12.57 -25.65 -0.05
C GLU A 150 -13.09 -26.45 1.15
N ASP A 151 -12.19 -27.10 1.90
CA ASP A 151 -12.52 -27.90 3.08
C ASP A 151 -13.01 -27.05 4.26
N ALA A 152 -12.67 -25.76 4.27
CA ALA A 152 -13.04 -24.83 5.34
C ALA A 152 -14.44 -24.21 5.23
N GLU A 153 -15.18 -24.51 4.15
CA GLU A 153 -16.55 -24.02 3.89
C GLU A 153 -16.74 -22.52 4.20
N LEU A 154 -15.81 -21.68 3.74
CA LEU A 154 -15.79 -20.25 4.04
C LEU A 154 -16.93 -19.48 3.36
N ASP A 155 -17.50 -18.52 4.08
CA ASP A 155 -18.44 -17.55 3.52
C ASP A 155 -17.74 -16.42 2.74
N GLU A 156 -18.51 -15.67 1.94
CA GLU A 156 -17.99 -14.63 1.04
C GLU A 156 -17.25 -13.47 1.76
N ASP A 157 -17.54 -13.25 3.04
CA ASP A 157 -16.86 -12.24 3.87
C ASP A 157 -15.58 -12.83 4.53
N GLN A 158 -15.59 -14.13 4.86
CA GLN A 158 -14.42 -14.91 5.27
C GLN A 158 -13.39 -15.02 4.13
N GLU A 159 -13.80 -15.34 2.90
CA GLU A 159 -12.93 -15.42 1.72
C GLU A 159 -12.22 -14.09 1.44
N LYS A 160 -12.94 -12.97 1.41
CA LYS A 160 -12.34 -11.64 1.17
C LYS A 160 -11.40 -11.18 2.28
N LYS A 161 -11.66 -11.60 3.51
CA LYS A 161 -10.75 -11.36 4.64
C LYS A 161 -9.51 -12.24 4.49
N LEU A 162 -9.69 -13.50 4.13
CA LEU A 162 -8.63 -14.45 3.89
C LEU A 162 -7.73 -13.99 2.74
N GLU A 163 -8.26 -13.57 1.59
CA GLU A 163 -7.48 -13.00 0.47
C GLU A 163 -6.64 -11.77 0.87
N ARG A 164 -7.17 -10.92 1.75
CA ARG A 164 -6.44 -9.74 2.25
C ARG A 164 -5.32 -10.11 3.20
N GLU A 165 -5.52 -11.14 4.01
CA GLU A 165 -4.50 -11.66 4.93
C GLU A 165 -3.46 -12.50 4.16
N LEU A 166 -3.89 -13.30 3.16
CA LEU A 166 -3.12 -14.14 2.22
C LEU A 166 -2.32 -13.40 1.14
N SER A 167 -2.14 -12.08 1.24
CA SER A 167 -1.23 -11.41 0.31
C SER A 167 0.14 -12.11 0.38
N GLN A 168 0.65 -12.60 -0.76
CA GLN A 168 1.85 -13.45 -0.84
C GLN A 168 3.02 -12.88 -0.02
N ASP A 169 3.19 -11.56 -0.05
CA ASP A 169 4.23 -10.84 0.70
C ASP A 169 4.13 -11.03 2.23
N TYR A 170 2.92 -11.09 2.81
CA TYR A 170 2.76 -11.21 4.27
C TYR A 170 3.25 -12.56 4.77
N TYR A 171 2.78 -13.66 4.18
CA TYR A 171 3.12 -15.01 4.62
C TYR A 171 4.59 -15.36 4.40
N LEU A 172 5.14 -14.95 3.26
CA LEU A 172 6.56 -15.12 2.96
C LEU A 172 7.45 -14.40 3.98
N ILE A 173 7.02 -13.24 4.47
CA ILE A 173 7.77 -12.44 5.45
C ILE A 173 7.62 -13.00 6.87
N THR A 174 6.44 -13.50 7.25
CA THR A 174 6.17 -13.97 8.62
C THR A 174 6.60 -15.40 8.91
N ARG A 175 7.16 -16.12 7.93
CA ARG A 175 7.57 -17.53 8.07
C ARG A 175 8.66 -17.72 9.14
N ASP A 176 8.49 -18.74 9.98
CA ASP A 176 9.25 -18.84 11.23
C ASP A 176 10.75 -19.11 11.03
N ASP A 177 11.10 -19.92 10.03
CA ASP A 177 12.47 -20.23 9.62
C ASP A 177 13.19 -19.00 9.04
N ARG A 178 12.53 -18.22 8.19
CA ARG A 178 13.02 -16.94 7.67
C ARG A 178 13.25 -15.97 8.81
N LEU A 179 12.29 -15.86 9.74
CA LEU A 179 12.44 -15.00 10.92
C LEU A 179 13.59 -15.47 11.82
N GLU A 180 13.88 -16.77 11.89
CA GLU A 180 15.06 -17.31 12.62
C GLU A 180 16.37 -16.86 11.95
N ASP A 181 16.46 -16.98 10.62
CA ASP A 181 17.64 -16.55 9.86
C ASP A 181 17.85 -15.03 9.94
N VAL A 182 16.77 -14.25 9.78
CA VAL A 182 16.79 -12.79 9.93
C VAL A 182 17.22 -12.42 11.35
N ALA A 183 16.69 -13.07 12.39
CA ALA A 183 17.08 -12.80 13.77
C ALA A 183 18.56 -13.08 14.02
N LYS A 184 19.07 -14.22 13.52
CA LYS A 184 20.49 -14.60 13.61
C LYS A 184 21.38 -13.58 12.90
N ASP A 185 20.97 -13.11 11.73
CA ASP A 185 21.69 -12.09 10.98
C ASP A 185 21.67 -10.72 11.67
N ILE A 186 20.52 -10.28 12.20
CA ILE A 186 20.39 -9.04 12.99
C ILE A 186 21.39 -9.07 14.15
N VAL A 187 21.46 -10.17 14.91
CA VAL A 187 22.42 -10.32 16.03
C VAL A 187 23.85 -10.16 15.54
N LYS A 188 24.24 -10.93 14.51
CA LYS A 188 25.59 -10.86 13.95
C LYS A 188 25.91 -9.45 13.46
N HIS A 189 25.07 -8.87 12.62
CA HIS A 189 25.27 -7.54 12.07
C HIS A 189 25.32 -6.46 13.15
N PHE A 190 24.36 -6.48 14.09
CA PHE A 190 24.24 -5.47 15.14
C PHE A 190 25.50 -5.36 16.00
N VAL A 191 26.10 -6.51 16.28
CA VAL A 191 27.29 -6.58 17.14
C VAL A 191 28.56 -6.32 16.32
N ASN A 192 28.59 -6.59 15.00
CA ASN A 192 29.78 -6.46 14.13
C ASN A 192 29.93 -5.07 13.46
N ARG A 193 28.90 -4.22 13.45
CA ARG A 193 28.93 -2.96 12.70
C ARG A 193 29.96 -1.96 13.24
N GLY A 194 30.41 -1.05 12.36
CA GLY A 194 31.43 -0.05 12.70
C GLY A 194 31.02 0.91 13.82
N PHE A 195 29.87 1.58 13.69
CA PHE A 195 29.37 2.48 14.74
C PHE A 195 28.34 1.76 15.62
N LEU A 196 28.66 1.60 16.92
CA LEU A 196 27.80 0.94 17.91
C LEU A 196 26.72 1.87 18.47
N GLY A 197 25.96 2.52 17.58
CA GLY A 197 24.78 3.31 17.93
C GLY A 197 23.58 2.44 18.27
N LYS A 198 22.41 3.07 18.43
CA LYS A 198 21.13 2.37 18.64
C LYS A 198 20.57 1.85 17.32
N GLY A 199 19.75 0.81 17.38
CA GLY A 199 19.08 0.25 16.21
C GLY A 199 17.58 0.04 16.41
N MET A 200 16.84 0.07 15.31
CA MET A 200 15.40 -0.20 15.28
C MET A 200 15.12 -1.34 14.32
N VAL A 201 14.35 -2.34 14.76
CA VAL A 201 13.82 -3.41 13.92
C VAL A 201 12.37 -3.10 13.63
N VAL A 202 12.04 -2.96 12.35
CA VAL A 202 10.71 -2.59 11.88
C VAL A 202 10.06 -3.81 11.26
N SER A 203 9.13 -4.42 11.99
CA SER A 203 8.43 -5.65 11.59
C SER A 203 7.08 -5.35 10.94
N ILE A 204 6.61 -6.28 10.11
CA ILE A 204 5.36 -6.14 9.35
C ILE A 204 4.13 -5.96 10.24
N ASP A 205 4.07 -6.61 11.40
CA ASP A 205 2.97 -6.46 12.37
C ASP A 205 3.43 -6.53 13.84
N LYS A 206 2.46 -6.47 14.75
CA LYS A 206 2.68 -6.51 16.21
C LYS A 206 3.15 -7.89 16.72
N ALA A 207 2.63 -8.98 16.17
CA ALA A 207 2.99 -10.34 16.53
C ALA A 207 4.41 -10.66 16.05
N THR A 208 4.75 -10.30 14.80
CA THR A 208 6.10 -10.42 14.24
C THR A 208 7.11 -9.61 15.04
N ALA A 209 6.75 -8.40 15.51
CA ALA A 209 7.65 -7.61 16.36
C ALA A 209 8.01 -8.32 17.68
N VAL A 210 7.04 -9.01 18.30
CA VAL A 210 7.29 -9.82 19.51
C VAL A 210 8.06 -11.09 19.17
N ARG A 211 7.67 -11.83 18.13
CA ARG A 211 8.41 -13.02 17.64
C ARG A 211 9.87 -12.70 17.36
N MET A 212 10.13 -11.61 16.65
CA MET A 212 11.47 -11.18 16.28
C MET A 212 12.28 -10.77 17.51
N TYR A 213 11.67 -10.12 18.49
CA TYR A 213 12.32 -9.87 19.78
C TYR A 213 12.75 -11.18 20.47
N ASP A 214 11.85 -12.16 20.55
CA ASP A 214 12.13 -13.43 21.22
C ASP A 214 13.23 -14.23 20.49
N LYS A 215 13.16 -14.31 19.16
CA LYS A 215 14.18 -14.94 18.31
C LYS A 215 15.53 -14.24 18.41
N VAL A 216 15.56 -12.91 18.34
CA VAL A 216 16.81 -12.14 18.52
C VAL A 216 17.38 -12.38 19.91
N LYS A 217 16.57 -12.41 20.97
CA LYS A 217 17.04 -12.69 22.34
C LYS A 217 17.65 -14.09 22.47
N LYS A 218 17.03 -15.09 21.84
CA LYS A 218 17.55 -16.46 21.74
C LYS A 218 18.91 -16.48 21.04
N HIS A 219 19.01 -15.92 19.84
CA HIS A 219 20.27 -15.89 19.08
C HIS A 219 21.35 -14.99 19.71
N TRP A 220 20.95 -13.94 20.41
CA TRP A 220 21.86 -13.07 21.16
C TRP A 220 22.63 -13.87 22.21
N SER A 221 21.91 -14.71 22.96
CA SER A 221 22.50 -15.57 23.97
C SER A 221 23.44 -16.62 23.35
N ALA A 222 23.02 -17.24 22.24
CA ALA A 222 23.84 -18.22 21.52
C ALA A 222 25.13 -17.60 20.95
N TYR A 223 25.02 -16.43 20.30
CA TYR A 223 26.17 -15.73 19.71
C TYR A 223 27.12 -15.20 20.79
N GLN A 224 26.60 -14.76 21.94
CA GLN A 224 27.44 -14.36 23.07
C GLN A 224 28.29 -15.53 23.57
N GLU A 225 27.74 -16.75 23.64
CA GLU A 225 28.50 -17.93 24.06
C GLU A 225 29.51 -18.38 22.99
N GLU A 226 29.17 -18.24 21.71
CA GLU A 226 30.11 -18.44 20.59
C GLU A 226 31.33 -17.51 20.72
N LEU A 227 31.10 -16.21 20.93
CA LEU A 227 32.18 -15.23 21.13
C LEU A 227 33.01 -15.52 22.38
N ARG A 228 32.39 -15.98 23.47
CA ARG A 228 33.12 -16.40 24.68
C ARG A 228 34.03 -17.59 24.42
N SER A 229 33.55 -18.59 23.68
CA SER A 229 34.35 -19.74 23.28
C SER A 229 35.53 -19.34 22.40
N GLN A 230 35.32 -18.42 21.45
CA GLN A 230 36.39 -17.84 20.64
C GLN A 230 37.40 -17.06 21.49
N ALA A 231 36.93 -16.20 22.40
CA ALA A 231 37.79 -15.40 23.27
C ALA A 231 38.71 -16.26 24.16
N ARG A 232 38.26 -17.46 24.57
CA ARG A 232 39.08 -18.42 25.33
C ARG A 232 40.21 -19.07 24.51
N LYS A 233 40.06 -19.13 23.18
CA LYS A 233 41.02 -19.74 22.25
C LYS A 233 42.01 -18.72 21.69
N GLU A 234 41.61 -17.46 21.63
CA GLU A 234 42.41 -16.35 21.16
C GLU A 234 43.32 -15.78 22.26
N SER A 235 44.35 -15.03 21.87
CA SER A 235 45.24 -14.34 22.83
C SER A 235 45.58 -12.92 22.38
N GLY A 236 46.07 -12.09 23.31
CA GLY A 236 46.55 -10.74 23.00
C GLY A 236 45.44 -9.75 22.61
N ALA A 237 45.62 -9.05 21.48
CA ALA A 237 44.71 -7.98 21.06
C ALA A 237 43.33 -8.50 20.64
N ARG A 238 43.27 -9.67 19.98
CA ARG A 238 42.03 -10.26 19.48
C ARG A 238 41.11 -10.71 20.61
N GLN A 239 41.67 -11.30 21.66
CA GLN A 239 40.93 -11.65 22.87
C GLN A 239 40.27 -10.42 23.51
N LYS A 240 41.02 -9.31 23.67
CA LYS A 240 40.49 -8.06 24.25
C LYS A 240 39.37 -7.44 23.42
N GLU A 241 39.44 -7.55 22.10
CA GLU A 241 38.38 -7.11 21.18
C GLU A 241 37.09 -7.92 21.41
N LEU A 242 37.21 -9.26 21.45
CA LEU A 242 36.08 -10.15 21.71
C LEU A 242 35.48 -9.91 23.11
N GLU A 243 36.30 -9.70 24.13
CA GLU A 243 35.84 -9.39 25.50
C GLU A 243 35.05 -8.07 25.56
N LYS A 244 35.53 -7.01 24.91
CA LYS A 244 34.77 -5.74 24.79
C LYS A 244 33.43 -5.95 24.12
N ARG A 245 33.38 -6.82 23.14
CA ARG A 245 32.17 -7.13 22.38
C ARG A 245 31.16 -7.93 23.18
N ILE A 246 31.63 -8.92 23.93
CA ILE A 246 30.83 -9.68 24.91
C ILE A 246 30.29 -8.73 25.99
N GLN A 247 31.09 -7.76 26.44
CA GLN A 247 30.65 -6.75 27.41
C GLN A 247 29.53 -5.89 26.84
N PHE A 248 29.70 -5.37 25.62
CA PHE A 248 28.66 -4.63 24.92
C PHE A 248 27.37 -5.45 24.79
N MET A 249 27.47 -6.73 24.43
CA MET A 249 26.31 -7.62 24.34
C MET A 249 25.60 -7.81 25.69
N ARG A 250 26.38 -7.93 26.77
CA ARG A 250 25.86 -8.12 28.13
C ARG A 250 25.10 -6.90 28.66
N GLU A 251 25.58 -5.71 28.34
CA GLU A 251 24.98 -4.45 28.79
C GLU A 251 23.77 -4.03 27.96
N THR A 252 23.61 -4.57 26.75
CA THR A 252 22.58 -4.13 25.83
C THR A 252 21.20 -4.64 26.28
N ASP A 253 20.30 -3.69 26.52
CA ASP A 253 18.88 -3.94 26.74
C ASP A 253 18.10 -3.79 25.42
N MET A 254 16.99 -4.53 25.34
CA MET A 254 16.10 -4.60 24.20
C MET A 254 14.65 -4.53 24.66
N ALA A 255 13.77 -3.91 23.86
CA ALA A 255 12.35 -3.85 24.17
C ALA A 255 11.47 -3.81 22.92
N VAL A 256 10.22 -4.21 23.08
CA VAL A 256 9.16 -4.10 22.06
C VAL A 256 8.33 -2.85 22.35
N VAL A 257 8.07 -2.04 21.33
CA VAL A 257 7.20 -0.86 21.41
C VAL A 257 6.16 -0.90 20.30
N ILE A 258 4.94 -1.28 20.68
CA ILE A 258 3.80 -1.45 19.76
C ILE A 258 2.52 -0.88 20.38
N SER A 259 1.54 -0.47 19.56
CA SER A 259 0.29 0.09 20.06
C SER A 259 -0.59 -0.97 20.73
N GLN A 260 -1.43 -0.56 21.68
CA GLN A 260 -2.39 -1.44 22.37
C GLN A 260 -3.64 -1.71 21.50
N SER A 261 -4.16 -2.94 21.52
CA SER A 261 -5.44 -3.33 20.92
C SER A 261 -6.41 -3.91 21.97
N GLN A 262 -7.72 -3.91 21.70
CA GLN A 262 -8.69 -4.67 22.49
C GLN A 262 -8.45 -6.18 22.32
N ASN A 263 -8.58 -6.96 23.39
CA ASN A 263 -8.42 -8.43 23.41
C ASN A 263 -7.06 -8.95 22.90
N GLU A 264 -6.02 -8.12 22.90
CA GLU A 264 -4.70 -8.49 22.37
C GLU A 264 -4.03 -9.65 23.11
N VAL A 265 -4.34 -9.88 24.40
CA VAL A 265 -3.72 -10.97 25.16
C VAL A 265 -4.13 -12.32 24.59
N ASP A 266 -5.41 -12.51 24.34
CA ASP A 266 -5.94 -13.75 23.78
C ASP A 266 -5.45 -13.96 22.33
N GLU A 267 -5.39 -12.89 21.53
CA GLU A 267 -4.85 -12.94 20.17
C GLU A 267 -3.37 -13.37 20.14
N PHE A 268 -2.56 -12.86 21.06
CA PHE A 268 -1.14 -13.23 21.15
C PHE A 268 -0.97 -14.67 21.67
N HIS A 269 -1.75 -15.08 22.67
CA HIS A 269 -1.72 -16.46 23.17
C HIS A 269 -2.08 -17.48 22.09
N LYS A 270 -3.12 -17.20 21.27
CA LYS A 270 -3.47 -18.04 20.11
C LYS A 270 -2.32 -18.21 19.12
N LYS A 271 -1.43 -17.22 19.03
CA LYS A 271 -0.23 -17.24 18.18
C LYS A 271 1.03 -17.75 18.88
N GLY A 272 0.91 -18.28 20.11
CA GLY A 272 2.02 -18.80 20.91
C GLY A 272 2.93 -17.72 21.52
N LEU A 273 2.43 -16.49 21.70
CA LEU A 273 3.20 -15.33 22.17
C LEU A 273 2.64 -14.77 23.47
N ASP A 274 3.50 -14.16 24.30
CA ASP A 274 3.10 -13.47 25.53
C ASP A 274 3.41 -11.96 25.44
N ILE A 275 2.36 -11.15 25.34
CA ILE A 275 2.47 -9.70 25.26
C ILE A 275 2.57 -9.01 26.64
N LEU A 276 2.19 -9.69 27.72
CA LEU A 276 2.07 -9.09 29.05
C LEU A 276 3.39 -8.53 29.61
N PRO A 277 4.55 -9.22 29.49
CA PRO A 277 5.83 -8.68 29.94
C PRO A 277 6.20 -7.38 29.20
N HIS A 278 5.97 -7.33 27.90
CA HIS A 278 6.24 -6.15 27.08
C HIS A 278 5.34 -4.98 27.45
N ARG A 279 4.04 -5.23 27.69
CA ARG A 279 3.09 -4.21 28.15
C ARG A 279 3.48 -3.63 29.49
N LYS A 280 3.90 -4.49 30.43
CA LYS A 280 4.39 -4.04 31.74
C LYS A 280 5.58 -3.09 31.58
N ARG A 281 6.53 -3.37 30.70
CA ARG A 281 7.66 -2.46 30.41
C ARG A 281 7.19 -1.16 29.77
N MET A 282 6.36 -1.23 28.72
CA MET A 282 5.83 -0.04 28.02
C MET A 282 5.02 0.90 28.93
N VAL A 283 4.36 0.38 29.97
CA VAL A 283 3.57 1.17 30.92
C VAL A 283 4.43 1.71 32.07
N LYS A 284 5.39 0.92 32.57
CA LYS A 284 6.17 1.28 33.76
C LYS A 284 7.44 2.08 33.46
N GLU A 285 8.02 1.88 32.29
CA GLU A 285 9.29 2.47 31.91
C GLU A 285 9.09 3.58 30.90
N ASP A 286 9.89 4.64 31.02
CA ASP A 286 9.92 5.75 30.07
C ASP A 286 10.80 5.39 28.85
N LEU A 287 10.34 4.39 28.08
CA LEU A 287 11.13 3.77 27.01
C LEU A 287 11.57 4.78 25.94
N ASP A 288 10.78 5.82 25.67
CA ASP A 288 11.13 6.81 24.66
C ASP A 288 12.33 7.67 25.11
N GLN A 289 12.37 8.10 26.36
CA GLN A 289 13.50 8.85 26.93
C GLN A 289 14.74 7.98 27.07
N LYS A 290 14.58 6.74 27.56
CA LYS A 290 15.68 5.77 27.61
C LYS A 290 16.28 5.54 26.23
N PHE A 291 15.44 5.35 25.20
CA PHE A 291 15.96 5.15 23.85
C PHE A 291 16.61 6.42 23.28
N LYS A 292 16.16 7.62 23.64
CA LYS A 292 16.81 8.88 23.23
C LYS A 292 18.17 9.11 23.90
N ASP A 293 18.35 8.71 25.16
CA ASP A 293 19.64 8.84 25.86
C ASP A 293 20.67 7.87 25.28
N ALA A 294 21.69 8.41 24.60
CA ALA A 294 22.76 7.63 23.98
C ALA A 294 23.58 6.77 24.95
N ARG A 295 23.59 7.11 26.25
CA ARG A 295 24.32 6.36 27.28
C ARG A 295 23.50 5.22 27.89
N ASP A 296 22.18 5.24 27.71
CA ASP A 296 21.29 4.22 28.24
C ASP A 296 21.56 2.86 27.56
N PRO A 297 21.55 1.75 28.31
CA PRO A 297 21.74 0.41 27.78
C PRO A 297 20.67 -0.04 26.77
N PHE A 298 19.51 0.61 26.72
CA PHE A 298 18.45 0.31 25.75
C PHE A 298 18.88 0.72 24.34
N ARG A 299 19.38 -0.27 23.57
CA ARG A 299 20.07 -0.04 22.28
C ARG A 299 19.38 -0.67 21.09
N LEU A 300 18.47 -1.63 21.27
CA LEU A 300 17.72 -2.25 20.16
C LEU A 300 16.23 -2.32 20.47
N VAL A 301 15.41 -1.70 19.62
CA VAL A 301 13.95 -1.68 19.79
C VAL A 301 13.25 -2.39 18.63
N PHE A 302 12.16 -3.08 18.92
CA PHE A 302 11.31 -3.77 17.95
C PHE A 302 9.97 -3.02 17.84
N VAL A 303 9.64 -2.57 16.63
CA VAL A 303 8.48 -1.72 16.37
C VAL A 303 7.71 -2.20 15.13
N CYS A 304 6.45 -1.78 15.01
CA CYS A 304 5.61 -2.03 13.82
C CYS A 304 5.10 -0.73 13.20
N SER A 305 4.39 0.09 13.99
CA SER A 305 3.85 1.39 13.53
C SER A 305 4.25 2.55 14.44
N MET A 306 4.65 2.25 15.68
CA MET A 306 5.15 3.24 16.62
C MET A 306 6.59 3.63 16.26
N TRP A 307 6.95 4.88 16.56
CA TRP A 307 8.30 5.44 16.39
C TRP A 307 8.85 5.53 14.95
N ILE A 308 8.07 5.10 13.96
CA ILE A 308 8.35 5.36 12.54
C ILE A 308 8.17 6.84 12.18
N THR A 309 7.24 7.52 12.86
CA THR A 309 6.96 8.95 12.63
C THR A 309 7.05 9.76 13.93
N GLY A 310 7.59 10.98 13.87
CA GLY A 310 7.63 11.92 14.99
C GLY A 310 8.56 11.55 16.16
N PHE A 311 9.21 10.38 16.10
CA PHE A 311 10.25 10.00 17.05
C PHE A 311 11.62 10.37 16.49
N ASP A 312 12.51 10.88 17.33
CA ASP A 312 13.85 11.32 16.94
C ASP A 312 14.86 10.90 18.01
N ALA A 313 15.87 10.15 17.57
CA ALA A 313 16.96 9.65 18.41
C ALA A 313 18.27 9.75 17.60
N PRO A 314 19.06 10.84 17.74
CA PRO A 314 20.25 11.05 16.92
C PRO A 314 21.28 9.91 16.96
N SER A 315 21.37 9.22 18.10
CA SER A 315 22.23 8.05 18.31
C SER A 315 21.78 6.79 17.58
N CYS A 316 20.58 6.77 16.99
CA CYS A 316 20.12 5.68 16.14
C CYS A 316 20.92 5.68 14.84
N SER A 317 21.63 4.60 14.59
CA SER A 317 22.52 4.45 13.43
C SER A 317 22.06 3.40 12.44
N THR A 318 21.16 2.50 12.82
CA THR A 318 20.79 1.36 11.98
C THR A 318 19.29 1.09 12.04
N ILE A 319 18.65 1.01 10.88
CA ILE A 319 17.27 0.54 10.73
C ILE A 319 17.30 -0.82 10.02
N TYR A 320 16.69 -1.82 10.64
CA TYR A 320 16.43 -3.13 10.04
C TYR A 320 14.98 -3.14 9.56
N LEU A 321 14.78 -3.22 8.25
CA LEU A 321 13.46 -3.21 7.62
C LEU A 321 13.04 -4.64 7.28
N ASP A 322 11.99 -5.10 7.93
CA ASP A 322 11.33 -6.39 7.67
C ASP A 322 9.83 -6.16 7.45
N LYS A 323 9.52 -5.12 6.68
CA LYS A 323 8.17 -4.67 6.38
C LYS A 323 8.15 -4.04 4.98
N PRO A 324 7.25 -4.48 4.07
CA PRO A 324 7.05 -3.80 2.80
C PRO A 324 6.58 -2.37 3.08
N MET A 325 7.37 -1.40 2.64
CA MET A 325 7.13 0.01 2.85
C MET A 325 7.29 0.78 1.56
N ARG A 326 6.43 1.78 1.37
CA ARG A 326 6.41 2.61 0.17
C ARG A 326 6.42 4.09 0.55
N ASN A 327 6.81 4.90 -0.42
CA ASN A 327 6.53 6.33 -0.44
C ASN A 327 7.01 7.09 0.82
N HIS A 328 6.19 8.01 1.34
CA HIS A 328 6.53 8.87 2.47
C HIS A 328 6.84 8.07 3.74
N THR A 329 6.14 6.96 3.98
CA THR A 329 6.35 6.09 5.16
C THR A 329 7.76 5.49 5.13
N LEU A 330 8.22 5.04 3.96
CA LEU A 330 9.58 4.52 3.80
C LEU A 330 10.62 5.61 4.10
N MET A 331 10.47 6.80 3.49
CA MET A 331 11.41 7.91 3.72
C MET A 331 11.45 8.38 5.18
N GLN A 332 10.30 8.50 5.83
CA GLN A 332 10.20 8.88 7.24
C GLN A 332 10.86 7.86 8.17
N THR A 333 10.84 6.58 7.79
CA THR A 333 11.47 5.49 8.54
C THR A 333 12.98 5.53 8.40
N ILE A 334 13.50 5.58 7.16
CA ILE A 334 14.96 5.54 6.92
C ILE A 334 15.67 6.80 7.38
N ALA A 335 15.01 7.97 7.31
CA ALA A 335 15.57 9.23 7.78
C ALA A 335 15.88 9.23 9.29
N ARG A 336 15.36 8.28 10.07
CA ARG A 336 15.70 8.17 11.51
C ARG A 336 17.18 7.83 11.74
N ALA A 337 17.82 7.15 10.78
CA ALA A 337 19.24 6.83 10.87
C ALA A 337 20.14 7.95 10.32
N ASN A 338 19.63 9.04 9.74
CA ASN A 338 20.47 10.06 9.08
C ASN A 338 20.85 11.27 9.96
N ARG A 339 20.45 11.29 11.23
CA ARG A 339 20.79 12.39 12.15
C ARG A 339 22.28 12.40 12.53
N VAL A 340 22.89 13.59 12.57
CA VAL A 340 24.29 13.78 13.01
C VAL A 340 24.41 13.47 14.50
N PHE A 341 25.42 12.67 14.88
CA PHE A 341 25.66 12.33 16.28
C PHE A 341 27.09 11.84 16.53
N GLY A 342 27.87 12.60 17.31
CA GLY A 342 29.22 12.17 17.73
C GLY A 342 30.12 11.78 16.55
N GLN A 343 30.68 10.57 16.59
CA GLN A 343 31.54 10.01 15.53
C GLN A 343 30.75 9.23 14.45
N LYS A 344 29.42 9.31 14.44
CA LYS A 344 28.59 8.65 13.44
C LYS A 344 28.82 9.30 12.09
N VAL A 345 29.36 8.52 11.15
CA VAL A 345 29.66 8.97 9.78
C VAL A 345 28.54 8.69 8.78
N ASN A 346 27.61 7.77 9.12
CA ASN A 346 26.48 7.42 8.29
C ASN A 346 25.33 6.80 9.09
N GLY A 347 24.16 6.71 8.45
CA GLY A 347 23.08 5.82 8.85
C GLY A 347 23.00 4.60 7.94
N LEU A 348 22.68 3.43 8.50
CA LEU A 348 22.62 2.17 7.77
C LEU A 348 21.19 1.63 7.72
N ILE A 349 20.73 1.28 6.52
CA ILE A 349 19.44 0.65 6.26
C ILE A 349 19.71 -0.78 5.79
N VAL A 350 19.31 -1.75 6.61
CA VAL A 350 19.42 -3.18 6.30
C VAL A 350 18.03 -3.68 5.94
N ASP A 351 17.85 -4.18 4.73
CA ASP A 351 16.53 -4.51 4.19
C ASP A 351 16.37 -6.01 3.95
N TYR A 352 15.42 -6.61 4.66
CA TYR A 352 14.98 -8.00 4.49
C TYR A 352 13.64 -8.09 3.74
N GLY A 353 12.92 -6.98 3.59
CA GLY A 353 11.57 -6.90 3.00
C GLY A 353 11.53 -6.49 1.53
N ASP A 354 12.69 -6.46 0.85
CA ASP A 354 12.89 -6.06 -0.56
C ASP A 354 12.24 -4.71 -0.94
N VAL A 355 12.37 -3.70 -0.08
CA VAL A 355 11.88 -2.35 -0.35
C VAL A 355 12.76 -1.55 -1.31
N PHE A 356 13.81 -2.15 -1.89
CA PHE A 356 14.78 -1.44 -2.76
C PHE A 356 14.13 -0.70 -3.92
N LYS A 357 13.17 -1.34 -4.59
CA LYS A 357 12.44 -0.76 -5.74
C LYS A 357 11.65 0.48 -5.30
N ASP A 358 10.99 0.39 -4.15
CA ASP A 358 10.19 1.48 -3.58
C ASP A 358 11.08 2.59 -2.99
N LEU A 359 12.25 2.24 -2.46
CA LEU A 359 13.27 3.18 -2.02
C LEU A 359 13.79 4.02 -3.18
N LYS A 360 14.11 3.39 -4.32
CA LYS A 360 14.55 4.12 -5.53
C LYS A 360 13.47 5.06 -6.05
N LYS A 361 12.20 4.61 -6.09
CA LYS A 361 11.08 5.46 -6.51
C LYS A 361 10.92 6.65 -5.58
N ALA A 362 10.98 6.43 -4.27
CA ALA A 362 10.92 7.51 -3.29
C ALA A 362 12.09 8.48 -3.48
N LEU A 363 13.34 7.99 -3.52
CA LEU A 363 14.52 8.84 -3.70
C LEU A 363 14.52 9.62 -5.02
N ALA A 364 13.99 9.07 -6.11
CA ALA A 364 13.86 9.80 -7.37
C ALA A 364 12.92 11.02 -7.25
N ILE A 365 11.88 10.92 -6.41
CA ILE A 365 10.96 12.04 -6.10
C ILE A 365 11.66 13.08 -5.22
N TYR A 366 12.50 12.65 -4.27
CA TYR A 366 13.08 13.51 -3.23
C TYR A 366 14.49 14.04 -3.51
N GLY A 367 15.21 13.48 -4.49
CA GLY A 367 16.62 13.76 -4.78
C GLY A 367 16.87 14.72 -5.94
N THR A 368 15.82 15.27 -6.57
CA THR A 368 15.95 16.24 -7.67
C THR A 368 15.96 17.68 -7.15
N ASP A 369 16.79 18.55 -7.73
CA ASP A 369 16.89 19.98 -7.38
C ASP A 369 15.59 20.76 -7.64
N ALA A 370 14.75 20.24 -8.53
CA ALA A 370 13.38 20.66 -8.71
C ALA A 370 12.49 19.69 -7.93
N GLY A 371 12.27 19.94 -6.63
CA GLY A 371 11.27 19.19 -5.86
C GLY A 371 9.95 19.15 -6.63
N GLY A 372 9.65 18.01 -7.26
CA GLY A 372 8.43 17.77 -8.05
C GLY A 372 7.94 18.98 -8.86
N GLY A 373 8.80 19.59 -9.67
CA GLY A 373 8.41 20.70 -10.55
C GLY A 373 7.54 20.22 -11.71
N ILE A 374 6.23 20.11 -11.49
CA ILE A 374 5.25 20.08 -12.57
C ILE A 374 5.37 21.43 -13.31
N LYS A 375 5.56 21.40 -14.64
CA LYS A 375 5.60 22.59 -15.50
C LYS A 375 4.28 23.37 -15.43
N GLU A 376 4.32 24.68 -15.61
CA GLU A 376 3.12 25.50 -15.82
C GLU A 376 2.23 24.86 -16.91
N GLY A 377 1.04 24.41 -16.51
CA GLY A 377 0.05 23.82 -17.40
C GLY A 377 -0.58 22.50 -16.93
N ASP A 378 0.07 21.75 -16.04
CA ASP A 378 -0.51 20.53 -15.46
C ASP A 378 -1.24 20.87 -14.15
N THR A 379 -2.46 21.38 -14.30
CA THR A 379 -3.42 21.46 -13.20
C THR A 379 -4.46 20.36 -13.33
N PRO A 380 -4.44 19.31 -12.50
CA PRO A 380 -5.60 18.45 -12.32
C PRO A 380 -6.56 19.16 -11.36
N ILE A 381 -6.98 20.37 -11.72
CA ILE A 381 -8.13 21.00 -11.09
C ILE A 381 -9.33 20.22 -11.60
N LYS A 382 -9.66 19.11 -10.93
CA LYS A 382 -11.04 18.67 -10.90
C LYS A 382 -11.82 19.81 -10.26
N ASP A 383 -12.79 20.32 -11.00
CA ASP A 383 -13.58 21.47 -10.59
C ASP A 383 -14.18 21.20 -9.19
N LYS A 384 -13.70 21.93 -8.18
CA LYS A 384 -14.15 21.74 -6.78
C LYS A 384 -15.65 21.97 -6.66
N GLU A 385 -16.24 22.77 -7.54
CA GLU A 385 -17.69 22.96 -7.60
C GLU A 385 -18.40 21.67 -8.01
N ALA A 386 -17.88 20.96 -9.02
CA ALA A 386 -18.42 19.67 -9.45
C ALA A 386 -18.35 18.61 -8.34
N GLN A 387 -17.29 18.61 -7.51
CA GLN A 387 -17.19 17.70 -6.37
C GLN A 387 -18.18 18.02 -5.25
N ILE A 388 -18.43 19.31 -4.97
CA ILE A 388 -19.43 19.73 -3.98
C ILE A 388 -20.84 19.36 -4.46
N GLU A 389 -21.15 19.54 -5.75
CA GLU A 389 -22.44 19.14 -6.31
C GLU A 389 -22.63 17.61 -6.26
N GLN A 390 -21.57 16.82 -6.52
CA GLN A 390 -21.60 15.37 -6.33
C GLN A 390 -21.85 14.96 -4.87
N LEU A 391 -21.26 15.66 -3.90
CA LEU A 391 -21.52 15.40 -2.48
C LEU A 391 -22.98 15.71 -2.13
N LYS A 392 -23.52 16.82 -2.63
CA LYS A 392 -24.92 17.20 -2.44
C LYS A 392 -25.86 16.12 -3.00
N GLN A 393 -25.63 15.66 -4.23
CA GLN A 393 -26.41 14.58 -4.84
C GLN A 393 -26.31 13.27 -4.03
N ALA A 394 -25.13 12.92 -3.52
CA ALA A 394 -24.96 11.73 -2.69
C ALA A 394 -25.73 11.83 -1.36
N VAL A 395 -25.77 13.02 -0.75
CA VAL A 395 -26.57 13.31 0.45
C VAL A 395 -28.06 13.19 0.14
N GLU A 396 -28.53 13.76 -0.98
CA GLU A 396 -29.93 13.67 -1.42
C GLU A 396 -30.34 12.22 -1.70
N GLN A 397 -29.48 11.42 -2.34
CA GLN A 397 -29.73 10.00 -2.59
C GLN A 397 -29.81 9.18 -1.29
N ALA A 398 -28.91 9.42 -0.34
CA ALA A 398 -28.95 8.76 0.96
C ALA A 398 -30.21 9.16 1.76
N ALA A 399 -30.60 10.44 1.71
CA ALA A 399 -31.83 10.92 2.34
C ALA A 399 -33.08 10.33 1.70
N ALA A 400 -33.13 10.28 0.36
CA ALA A 400 -34.24 9.68 -0.39
C ALA A 400 -34.40 8.19 -0.08
N PHE A 401 -33.29 7.46 0.03
CA PHE A 401 -33.31 6.05 0.46
C PHE A 401 -33.87 5.90 1.88
N CYS A 402 -33.44 6.75 2.82
CA CYS A 402 -33.99 6.74 4.18
C CYS A 402 -35.51 6.98 4.17
N LEU A 403 -35.98 7.98 3.42
CA LEU A 403 -37.41 8.27 3.29
C LEU A 403 -38.20 7.11 2.67
N GLU A 404 -37.65 6.45 1.65
CA GLU A 404 -38.22 5.23 1.04
C GLU A 404 -38.45 4.12 2.09
N LYS A 405 -37.58 4.05 3.11
CA LYS A 405 -37.66 3.08 4.21
C LYS A 405 -38.41 3.61 5.44
N GLY A 406 -39.08 4.77 5.34
CA GLY A 406 -39.82 5.36 6.46
C GLY A 406 -38.92 5.99 7.54
N ILE A 407 -37.65 6.20 7.25
CA ILE A 407 -36.67 6.84 8.13
C ILE A 407 -36.65 8.33 7.79
N ASP A 408 -36.98 9.20 8.75
CA ASP A 408 -36.90 10.65 8.58
C ASP A 408 -35.53 11.16 9.11
N PRO A 409 -34.57 11.51 8.22
CA PRO A 409 -33.25 11.95 8.65
C PRO A 409 -33.27 13.25 9.46
N SER A 410 -34.22 14.14 9.18
CA SER A 410 -34.33 15.45 9.86
C SER A 410 -34.78 15.26 11.31
N ARG A 411 -35.74 14.36 11.53
CA ARG A 411 -36.23 14.00 12.87
C ARG A 411 -35.12 13.39 13.74
N ILE A 412 -34.27 12.53 13.17
CA ILE A 412 -33.15 11.92 13.89
C ILE A 412 -32.08 12.97 14.24
N GLN A 413 -31.85 13.95 13.37
CA GLN A 413 -30.88 15.01 13.61
C GLN A 413 -31.31 15.93 14.76
N SER A 414 -32.60 16.28 14.83
CA SER A 414 -33.16 17.15 15.89
C SER A 414 -33.35 16.46 17.24
N ALA A 415 -33.48 15.12 17.27
CA ALA A 415 -33.70 14.38 18.50
C ALA A 415 -32.46 14.41 19.43
N GLN A 416 -32.69 14.32 20.74
CA GLN A 416 -31.64 14.29 21.76
C GLN A 416 -31.82 13.12 22.74
N GLY A 417 -30.73 12.76 23.43
CA GLY A 417 -30.74 11.72 24.47
C GLY A 417 -31.28 10.37 23.99
N PHE A 418 -32.10 9.73 24.83
CA PHE A 418 -32.66 8.40 24.56
C PHE A 418 -33.58 8.35 23.34
N GLU A 419 -34.25 9.45 22.98
CA GLU A 419 -35.10 9.51 21.79
C GLU A 419 -34.26 9.35 20.52
N LYS A 420 -33.09 10.00 20.46
CA LYS A 420 -32.17 9.88 19.32
C LYS A 420 -31.66 8.45 19.17
N VAL A 421 -31.32 7.80 20.29
CA VAL A 421 -30.84 6.41 20.27
C VAL A 421 -31.93 5.49 19.72
N LYS A 422 -33.17 5.64 20.22
CA LYS A 422 -34.32 4.87 19.74
C LYS A 422 -34.54 5.07 18.24
N LEU A 423 -34.56 6.31 17.76
CA LEU A 423 -34.75 6.58 16.34
C LEU A 423 -33.61 6.05 15.46
N LEU A 424 -32.38 5.98 15.97
CA LEU A 424 -31.27 5.33 15.28
C LEU A 424 -31.44 3.81 15.22
N ASP A 425 -31.97 3.20 16.27
CA ASP A 425 -32.25 1.75 16.30
C ASP A 425 -33.41 1.40 15.36
N ASP A 426 -34.49 2.19 15.37
CA ASP A 426 -35.61 2.08 14.44
C ASP A 426 -35.13 2.25 12.98
N ALA A 427 -34.18 3.15 12.74
CA ALA A 427 -33.57 3.33 11.42
C ALA A 427 -32.70 2.14 10.98
N VAL A 428 -31.97 1.51 11.90
CA VAL A 428 -31.17 0.31 11.61
C VAL A 428 -32.10 -0.86 11.27
N GLU A 429 -33.15 -1.08 12.05
CA GLU A 429 -34.18 -2.10 11.77
C GLU A 429 -34.82 -1.90 10.38
N ALA A 430 -35.22 -0.67 10.06
CA ALA A 430 -35.81 -0.33 8.77
C ALA A 430 -34.85 -0.55 7.57
N VAL A 431 -33.53 -0.43 7.78
CA VAL A 431 -32.52 -0.73 6.75
C VAL A 431 -32.29 -2.25 6.61
N LEU A 432 -32.35 -2.99 7.71
CA LEU A 432 -32.05 -4.43 7.77
C LEU A 432 -33.17 -5.35 7.27
N VAL A 433 -34.30 -4.78 6.83
CA VAL A 433 -35.46 -5.52 6.26
C VAL A 433 -35.06 -6.46 5.11
N SER A 434 -34.00 -6.16 4.34
CA SER A 434 -33.47 -7.07 3.33
C SER A 434 -31.95 -6.93 3.11
N GLY A 435 -31.30 -8.01 2.66
CA GLY A 435 -29.86 -8.00 2.32
C GLY A 435 -29.51 -7.05 1.17
N GLU A 436 -30.45 -6.79 0.26
CA GLU A 436 -30.30 -5.77 -0.79
C GLU A 436 -30.36 -4.34 -0.21
N SER A 437 -31.31 -4.08 0.70
CA SER A 437 -31.43 -2.81 1.41
C SER A 437 -30.18 -2.50 2.24
N LYS A 438 -29.65 -3.49 2.97
CA LYS A 438 -28.37 -3.42 3.68
C LYS A 438 -27.22 -3.03 2.75
N ARG A 439 -27.03 -3.74 1.63
CA ARG A 439 -25.94 -3.48 0.67
C ARG A 439 -26.06 -2.09 0.04
N ARG A 440 -27.27 -1.70 -0.37
CA ARG A 440 -27.54 -0.39 -0.97
C ARG A 440 -27.26 0.75 0.00
N TYR A 441 -27.69 0.63 1.26
CA TYR A 441 -27.41 1.63 2.28
C TYR A 441 -25.90 1.77 2.57
N LEU A 442 -25.20 0.65 2.73
CA LEU A 442 -23.75 0.67 2.97
C LEU A 442 -22.98 1.29 1.80
N ALA A 443 -23.35 0.98 0.56
CA ALA A 443 -22.74 1.58 -0.63
C ALA A 443 -22.94 3.11 -0.67
N LEU A 444 -24.16 3.59 -0.37
CA LEU A 444 -24.46 5.03 -0.29
C LEU A 444 -23.65 5.72 0.82
N ALA A 445 -23.62 5.14 2.02
CA ALA A 445 -22.88 5.70 3.15
C ALA A 445 -21.35 5.72 2.90
N ILE A 446 -20.80 4.68 2.26
CA ILE A 446 -19.38 4.62 1.88
C ILE A 446 -19.06 5.65 0.79
N GLY A 447 -19.90 5.73 -0.25
CA GLY A 447 -19.73 6.70 -1.35
C GLY A 447 -19.77 8.14 -0.85
N LEU A 448 -20.77 8.46 -0.03
CA LEU A 448 -20.91 9.76 0.62
C LEU A 448 -19.69 10.10 1.49
N ASN A 449 -19.22 9.17 2.32
CA ASN A 449 -18.06 9.39 3.17
C ASN A 449 -16.76 9.57 2.36
N LYS A 450 -16.64 8.88 1.21
CA LYS A 450 -15.51 9.02 0.28
C LYS A 450 -15.52 10.39 -0.40
N LEU A 451 -16.67 10.84 -0.90
CA LEU A 451 -16.84 12.17 -1.50
C LEU A 451 -16.60 13.30 -0.49
N TYR A 452 -17.12 13.16 0.73
CA TYR A 452 -16.88 14.12 1.81
C TYR A 452 -15.37 14.26 2.10
N LYS A 453 -14.65 13.15 2.27
CA LYS A 453 -13.18 13.15 2.44
C LYS A 453 -12.42 13.64 1.20
N ALA A 454 -13.01 13.58 0.01
CA ALA A 454 -12.40 14.10 -1.21
C ALA A 454 -12.29 15.64 -1.17
N ILE A 455 -13.27 16.30 -0.56
CA ILE A 455 -13.44 17.76 -0.53
C ILE A 455 -12.71 18.41 0.66
N LEU A 456 -12.45 17.66 1.73
CA LEU A 456 -11.72 18.18 2.87
C LEU A 456 -10.33 18.68 2.47
N PRO A 457 -9.88 19.82 3.04
CA PRO A 457 -10.44 20.55 4.19
C PRO A 457 -11.28 21.80 3.83
N ASP A 458 -12.00 21.82 2.69
CA ASP A 458 -12.86 22.95 2.29
C ASP A 458 -13.98 23.20 3.32
N VAL A 459 -14.18 24.46 3.71
CA VAL A 459 -15.19 24.86 4.72
C VAL A 459 -16.63 24.64 4.23
N ARG A 460 -16.88 24.62 2.92
CA ARG A 460 -18.22 24.37 2.36
C ARG A 460 -18.71 22.95 2.63
N ALA A 461 -17.81 21.98 2.84
CA ALA A 461 -18.20 20.63 3.23
C ALA A 461 -18.90 20.58 4.59
N ASN A 462 -18.78 21.61 5.44
CA ASN A 462 -19.47 21.66 6.73
C ASN A 462 -20.99 21.57 6.61
N GLU A 463 -21.58 22.09 5.53
CA GLU A 463 -23.04 22.06 5.30
C GLU A 463 -23.60 20.63 5.34
N PHE A 464 -22.78 19.66 4.95
CA PHE A 464 -23.16 18.24 4.86
C PHE A 464 -22.70 17.40 6.06
N SER A 465 -21.99 17.99 7.04
CA SER A 465 -21.38 17.26 8.15
C SER A 465 -22.41 16.53 9.04
N ALA A 466 -23.52 17.20 9.36
CA ALA A 466 -24.58 16.63 10.19
C ALA A 466 -25.28 15.42 9.52
N GLN A 467 -25.60 15.57 8.23
CA GLN A 467 -26.20 14.52 7.42
C GLN A 467 -25.25 13.33 7.24
N ARG A 468 -23.98 13.61 6.91
CA ARG A 468 -22.93 12.59 6.81
C ARG A 468 -22.76 11.81 8.12
N ALA A 469 -22.73 12.51 9.25
CA ALA A 469 -22.58 11.86 10.55
C ALA A 469 -23.72 10.89 10.85
N LEU A 470 -24.96 11.28 10.56
CA LEU A 470 -26.12 10.41 10.69
C LEU A 470 -25.97 9.12 9.87
N PHE A 471 -25.70 9.25 8.56
CA PHE A 471 -25.63 8.10 7.67
C PHE A 471 -24.48 7.15 8.03
N VAL A 472 -23.33 7.70 8.43
CA VAL A 472 -22.18 6.89 8.86
C VAL A 472 -22.46 6.18 10.19
N VAL A 473 -23.17 6.81 11.13
CA VAL A 473 -23.52 6.17 12.42
C VAL A 473 -24.44 4.98 12.22
N ILE A 474 -25.45 5.10 11.35
CA ILE A 474 -26.34 3.98 11.04
C ILE A 474 -25.55 2.85 10.34
N ALA A 475 -24.65 3.19 9.41
CA ALA A 475 -23.80 2.20 8.73
C ALA A 475 -22.84 1.48 9.72
N GLU A 476 -22.23 2.21 10.66
CA GLU A 476 -21.38 1.63 11.70
C GLU A 476 -22.18 0.70 12.62
N LYS A 477 -23.41 1.08 13.00
CA LYS A 477 -24.30 0.22 13.79
C LYS A 477 -24.63 -1.08 13.04
N ILE A 478 -25.01 -0.99 11.76
CA ILE A 478 -25.26 -2.15 10.90
C ILE A 478 -24.05 -3.09 10.83
N LEU A 479 -22.84 -2.53 10.66
CA LEU A 479 -21.60 -3.31 10.60
C LEU A 479 -21.25 -3.94 11.96
N SER A 480 -21.54 -3.27 13.07
CA SER A 480 -21.28 -3.80 14.43
C SER A 480 -22.17 -4.98 14.81
N LEU A 481 -23.35 -5.09 14.19
CA LEU A 481 -24.29 -6.20 14.36
C LEU A 481 -23.96 -7.40 13.46
N THR A 482 -23.02 -7.24 12.52
CA THR A 482 -22.57 -8.34 11.66
C THR A 482 -21.42 -9.06 12.37
N PRO A 483 -21.51 -10.38 12.62
CA PRO A 483 -20.40 -11.13 13.23
C PRO A 483 -19.15 -10.98 12.35
N LYS A 484 -18.00 -10.74 12.98
CA LYS A 484 -16.73 -10.72 12.24
C LYS A 484 -16.43 -12.15 11.75
N PRO A 485 -16.13 -12.36 10.47
CA PRO A 485 -15.73 -13.66 9.98
C PRO A 485 -14.45 -14.13 10.69
N ASP A 486 -14.53 -15.28 11.38
CA ASP A 486 -13.36 -15.95 11.97
C ASP A 486 -12.76 -16.90 10.94
N ILE A 487 -11.48 -16.73 10.65
CA ILE A 487 -10.72 -17.53 9.66
C ILE A 487 -9.43 -18.10 10.28
N SER A 488 -9.32 -18.05 11.61
CA SER A 488 -8.09 -18.37 12.34
C SER A 488 -7.63 -19.81 12.09
N GLU A 489 -8.56 -20.74 11.94
CA GLU A 489 -8.29 -22.17 11.71
C GLU A 489 -7.72 -22.42 10.30
N VAL A 490 -8.29 -21.77 9.28
CA VAL A 490 -7.83 -21.85 7.88
C VAL A 490 -6.44 -21.24 7.73
N ILE A 491 -6.20 -20.10 8.38
CA ILE A 491 -4.88 -19.46 8.40
C ILE A 491 -3.82 -20.39 8.97
N GLY A 492 -4.10 -21.08 10.08
CA GLY A 492 -3.16 -22.04 10.68
C GLY A 492 -2.87 -23.26 9.80
N ALA A 493 -3.86 -23.75 9.06
CA ALA A 493 -3.67 -24.85 8.12
C ALA A 493 -2.80 -24.43 6.91
N ILE A 494 -3.02 -23.23 6.37
CA ILE A 494 -2.20 -22.67 5.29
C ILE A 494 -0.76 -22.39 5.75
N GLU A 495 -0.56 -21.92 6.98
CA GLU A 495 0.78 -21.75 7.59
C GLU A 495 1.55 -23.09 7.60
N SER A 496 0.89 -24.18 8.01
CA SER A 496 1.50 -25.51 8.06
C SER A 496 1.87 -26.03 6.67
N LEU A 497 0.99 -25.86 5.68
CA LEU A 497 1.25 -26.25 4.30
C LEU A 497 2.42 -25.47 3.68
N LEU A 498 2.51 -24.16 3.97
CA LEU A 498 3.60 -23.29 3.52
C LEU A 498 4.96 -23.74 4.06
N ASP A 499 5.03 -24.11 5.34
CA ASP A 499 6.25 -24.63 5.98
C ASP A 499 6.72 -25.94 5.33
N GLU A 500 5.80 -26.79 4.88
CA GLU A 500 6.11 -28.03 4.15
C GLU A 500 6.51 -27.79 2.67
N SER A 501 6.15 -26.64 2.11
CA SER A 501 6.11 -26.41 0.65
C SER A 501 7.25 -25.57 0.08
N ILE A 502 8.10 -24.96 0.91
CA ILE A 502 9.10 -23.99 0.46
C ILE A 502 10.44 -24.29 1.15
N GLU A 503 11.41 -24.84 0.42
CA GLU A 503 12.76 -25.05 0.93
C GLU A 503 13.51 -23.71 0.99
N ALA A 504 13.97 -23.30 2.18
CA ALA A 504 14.91 -22.20 2.27
C ALA A 504 16.27 -22.69 1.75
N GLU A 505 16.73 -22.22 0.59
CA GLU A 505 18.15 -22.29 0.27
C GLU A 505 18.90 -21.58 1.41
N GLY A 506 19.64 -22.34 2.21
CA GLY A 506 20.27 -21.86 3.43
C GLY A 506 21.11 -20.61 3.20
N TYR A 507 20.98 -19.65 4.12
CA TYR A 507 21.70 -18.38 4.14
C TYR A 507 23.22 -18.58 4.02
N THR A 508 23.73 -18.52 2.79
CA THR A 508 25.16 -18.45 2.48
C THR A 508 25.46 -17.01 2.08
N VAL A 509 25.75 -16.19 3.09
CA VAL A 509 26.50 -14.96 2.85
C VAL A 509 27.95 -15.37 2.71
N ASP A 510 28.42 -15.50 1.47
CA ASP A 510 29.85 -15.45 1.19
C ASP A 510 30.34 -14.07 1.64
N PHE A 511 31.16 -14.06 2.68
CA PHE A 511 31.72 -12.86 3.32
C PHE A 511 32.81 -12.16 2.47
N GLU A 512 32.88 -12.43 1.16
CA GLU A 512 34.00 -11.98 0.32
C GLU A 512 33.66 -10.98 -0.80
N ASP A 513 32.43 -10.47 -0.91
CA ASP A 513 32.13 -9.42 -1.91
C ASP A 513 31.80 -8.07 -1.27
N ASP A 514 32.76 -7.13 -1.37
CA ASP A 514 32.69 -5.70 -1.03
C ASP A 514 31.64 -4.90 -1.85
N LEU A 515 30.66 -5.56 -2.50
CA LEU A 515 29.79 -4.99 -3.54
C LEU A 515 28.30 -4.89 -3.19
N ARG A 516 27.87 -5.17 -1.96
CA ARG A 516 26.44 -5.07 -1.54
C ARG A 516 26.03 -3.76 -0.88
N ILE A 517 26.98 -2.89 -0.57
CA ILE A 517 26.73 -1.59 0.09
C ILE A 517 26.55 -0.51 -0.97
N VAL A 518 25.35 0.08 -1.05
CA VAL A 518 25.09 1.22 -1.94
C VAL A 518 25.08 2.51 -1.13
N ASP A 519 26.02 3.41 -1.42
CA ASP A 519 25.98 4.79 -0.95
C ASP A 519 24.82 5.51 -1.65
N ILE A 520 23.76 5.79 -0.90
CA ILE A 520 22.54 6.40 -1.43
C ILE A 520 22.79 7.87 -1.79
N SER A 521 23.80 8.50 -1.17
CA SER A 521 24.08 9.93 -1.32
C SER A 521 24.83 10.29 -2.62
N LYS A 522 25.51 9.32 -3.25
CA LYS A 522 26.32 9.52 -4.46
C LYS A 522 25.67 8.99 -5.74
N ILE A 523 24.38 8.75 -5.69
CA ILE A 523 23.55 8.34 -6.83
C ILE A 523 23.50 9.52 -7.82
N ASP A 524 24.39 9.50 -8.81
CA ASP A 524 24.38 10.41 -9.95
C ASP A 524 23.19 10.02 -10.85
N PHE A 525 22.06 10.70 -10.66
CA PHE A 525 20.76 10.35 -11.23
C PHE A 525 20.76 10.34 -12.77
N ASP A 526 21.63 11.11 -13.41
CA ASP A 526 21.80 11.13 -14.87
C ASP A 526 22.66 9.97 -15.36
N LYS A 527 23.74 9.62 -14.65
CA LYS A 527 24.55 8.42 -14.97
C LYS A 527 23.85 7.11 -14.66
N LEU A 528 22.92 7.07 -13.70
CA LEU A 528 22.18 5.85 -13.38
C LEU A 528 21.40 5.32 -14.59
N LYS A 529 20.85 6.22 -15.41
CA LYS A 529 20.17 5.87 -16.66
C LYS A 529 21.08 5.12 -17.65
N ASP A 530 22.38 5.42 -17.64
CA ASP A 530 23.41 4.75 -18.46
C ASP A 530 24.09 3.55 -17.76
N ILE A 531 24.19 3.55 -16.42
CA ILE A 531 24.70 2.41 -15.64
C ILE A 531 23.69 1.24 -15.67
N PHE A 532 22.38 1.54 -15.73
CA PHE A 532 21.34 0.54 -15.98
C PHE A 532 21.47 -0.15 -17.34
N ARG A 533 22.12 0.49 -18.33
CA ARG A 533 22.45 -0.16 -19.61
C ARG A 533 23.71 -1.03 -19.54
N ARG A 534 24.58 -0.86 -18.54
CA ARG A 534 25.93 -1.46 -18.56
C ARG A 534 26.28 -2.42 -17.44
N ASN A 535 25.70 -2.38 -16.23
CA ASN A 535 26.32 -3.13 -15.11
C ASN A 535 25.43 -3.89 -14.10
N ARG A 536 24.16 -4.21 -14.38
CA ARG A 536 23.41 -5.22 -13.60
C ARG A 536 22.50 -6.07 -14.48
N LYS A 537 23.09 -6.88 -15.36
CA LYS A 537 22.34 -7.74 -16.30
C LYS A 537 21.39 -8.71 -15.57
N ASN A 538 21.80 -9.32 -14.45
CA ASN A 538 20.99 -10.35 -13.77
C ASN A 538 19.67 -9.83 -13.18
N THR A 539 19.69 -8.72 -12.42
CA THR A 539 18.48 -8.15 -11.80
C THR A 539 17.54 -7.49 -12.82
N VAL A 540 18.10 -6.96 -13.90
CA VAL A 540 17.33 -6.36 -14.99
C VAL A 540 16.67 -7.45 -15.83
N THR A 541 17.37 -8.54 -16.15
CA THR A 541 16.79 -9.69 -16.84
C THR A 541 15.61 -10.26 -16.05
N GLU A 542 15.73 -10.46 -14.74
CA GLU A 542 14.64 -10.98 -13.91
C GLU A 542 13.46 -10.00 -13.81
N SER A 543 13.73 -8.70 -13.64
CA SER A 543 12.68 -7.69 -13.63
C SER A 543 12.00 -7.54 -15.00
N LEU A 544 12.72 -7.77 -16.10
CA LEU A 544 12.18 -7.77 -17.45
C LEU A 544 11.31 -9.01 -17.67
N VAL A 545 11.75 -10.19 -17.21
CA VAL A 545 10.97 -11.43 -17.26
C VAL A 545 9.63 -11.23 -16.56
N SER A 546 9.63 -10.77 -15.30
CA SER A 546 8.41 -10.51 -14.53
C SER A 546 7.51 -9.43 -15.17
N ALA A 547 8.10 -8.36 -15.73
CA ALA A 547 7.34 -7.33 -16.42
C ALA A 547 6.72 -7.82 -17.74
N ILE A 548 7.43 -8.65 -18.48
CA ILE A 548 6.95 -9.27 -19.73
C ILE A 548 5.85 -10.28 -19.41
N GLU A 549 6.00 -11.09 -18.36
CA GLU A 549 5.00 -12.08 -17.93
C GLU A 549 3.69 -11.41 -17.51
N SER A 550 3.76 -10.34 -16.70
CA SER A 550 2.60 -9.55 -16.31
C SER A 550 1.90 -8.92 -17.51
N ARG A 551 2.68 -8.34 -18.45
CA ARG A 551 2.14 -7.73 -19.67
C ARG A 551 1.55 -8.76 -20.63
N LEU A 552 2.21 -9.90 -20.83
CA LEU A 552 1.72 -11.01 -21.65
C LEU A 552 0.40 -11.57 -21.10
N SER A 553 0.33 -11.74 -19.78
CA SER A 553 -0.89 -12.23 -19.12
C SER A 553 -2.07 -11.28 -19.40
N GLN A 554 -1.84 -9.96 -19.35
CA GLN A 554 -2.85 -8.97 -19.72
C GLN A 554 -3.21 -9.06 -21.22
N MET A 555 -2.21 -9.15 -22.11
CA MET A 555 -2.43 -9.24 -23.56
C MET A 555 -3.21 -10.48 -23.97
N VAL A 556 -2.92 -11.63 -23.34
CA VAL A 556 -3.59 -12.92 -23.57
C VAL A 556 -5.00 -12.93 -23.00
N ASN A 557 -5.19 -12.31 -21.83
CA ASN A 557 -6.52 -12.18 -21.22
C ASN A 557 -7.46 -11.36 -22.14
N LEU A 558 -6.95 -10.26 -22.73
CA LEU A 558 -7.72 -9.44 -23.67
C LEU A 558 -7.88 -10.10 -25.05
N ASN A 559 -6.96 -10.97 -25.47
CA ASN A 559 -7.07 -11.69 -26.73
C ASN A 559 -6.35 -13.05 -26.65
N ARG A 560 -7.13 -14.12 -26.46
CA ARG A 560 -6.64 -15.50 -26.29
C ARG A 560 -5.86 -16.02 -27.50
N THR A 561 -5.96 -15.38 -28.67
CA THR A 561 -5.17 -15.78 -29.84
C THR A 561 -3.69 -15.37 -29.78
N ARG A 562 -3.28 -14.70 -28.69
CA ARG A 562 -1.89 -14.31 -28.40
C ARG A 562 -1.13 -15.32 -27.54
N ILE A 563 -1.72 -16.49 -27.26
CA ILE A 563 -1.07 -17.58 -26.51
C ILE A 563 0.27 -18.00 -27.15
N ASP A 564 0.43 -17.84 -28.46
CA ASP A 564 1.69 -18.14 -29.15
C ASP A 564 2.87 -17.26 -28.67
N TYR A 565 2.60 -16.06 -28.17
CA TYR A 565 3.63 -15.23 -27.53
C TYR A 565 4.01 -15.75 -26.14
N LEU A 566 3.04 -16.30 -25.40
CA LEU A 566 3.29 -16.96 -24.12
C LEU A 566 4.16 -18.20 -24.32
N ASP A 567 3.84 -19.02 -25.32
CA ASP A 567 4.63 -20.22 -25.67
C ASP A 567 6.07 -19.85 -26.08
N LYS A 568 6.24 -18.80 -26.90
CA LYS A 568 7.57 -18.30 -27.30
C LYS A 568 8.36 -17.78 -26.10
N PHE A 569 7.70 -17.06 -25.19
CA PHE A 569 8.32 -16.54 -23.98
C PHE A 569 8.74 -17.65 -23.02
N GLN A 570 7.86 -18.63 -22.81
CA GLN A 570 8.17 -19.81 -21.98
C GLN A 570 9.34 -20.59 -22.55
N LYS A 571 9.36 -20.83 -23.86
CA LYS A 571 10.49 -21.49 -24.53
C LYS A 571 11.81 -20.73 -24.35
N MET A 572 11.79 -19.40 -24.39
CA MET A 572 12.98 -18.59 -24.12
C MET A 572 13.46 -18.72 -22.67
N ILE A 573 12.54 -18.81 -21.70
CA ILE A 573 12.85 -19.05 -20.29
C ILE A 573 13.43 -20.46 -20.10
N ASP A 574 12.84 -21.46 -20.74
CA ASP A 574 13.30 -22.86 -20.63
C ASP A 574 14.69 -23.05 -21.26
N GLU A 575 14.97 -22.40 -22.40
CA GLU A 575 16.30 -22.37 -23.03
C GLU A 575 17.36 -21.66 -22.17
N TYR A 576 16.96 -20.64 -21.41
CA TYR A 576 17.82 -19.98 -20.43
C TYR A 576 18.09 -20.85 -19.20
N ASN A 577 17.04 -21.43 -18.61
CA ASN A 577 17.12 -22.26 -17.40
C ASN A 577 17.87 -23.58 -17.64
N SER A 578 17.82 -24.13 -18.85
CA SER A 578 18.57 -25.33 -19.25
C SER A 578 20.05 -25.06 -19.56
N GLY A 579 20.49 -23.79 -19.55
CA GLY A 579 21.87 -23.39 -19.86
C GLY A 579 22.21 -23.48 -21.35
N ALA A 580 21.22 -23.66 -22.24
CA ALA A 580 21.41 -23.74 -23.68
C ALA A 580 21.66 -22.37 -24.35
N CYS A 581 21.44 -21.28 -23.61
CA CYS A 581 21.62 -19.90 -24.07
C CYS A 581 22.46 -19.09 -23.05
N ASP A 582 23.48 -18.38 -23.53
CA ASP A 582 24.25 -17.47 -22.68
C ASP A 582 23.45 -16.19 -22.36
N LYS A 583 23.74 -15.57 -21.22
CA LYS A 583 23.02 -14.43 -20.63
C LYS A 583 22.90 -13.25 -21.57
N ASP A 584 23.92 -12.99 -22.38
CA ASP A 584 23.92 -11.88 -23.33
C ASP A 584 22.98 -12.16 -24.52
N ALA A 585 22.94 -13.40 -24.99
CA ALA A 585 22.00 -13.83 -26.02
C ALA A 585 20.55 -13.85 -25.50
N PHE A 586 20.33 -14.26 -24.25
CA PHE A 586 19.00 -14.24 -23.63
C PHE A 586 18.47 -12.81 -23.47
N PHE A 587 19.31 -11.87 -23.02
CA PHE A 587 18.92 -10.46 -22.90
C PHE A 587 18.60 -9.83 -24.26
N GLU A 588 19.38 -10.12 -25.30
CA GLU A 588 19.07 -9.66 -26.66
C GLU A 588 17.76 -10.26 -27.20
N ASN A 589 17.51 -11.54 -26.92
CA ASN A 589 16.26 -12.20 -27.31
C ASN A 589 15.06 -11.61 -26.56
N LEU A 590 15.19 -11.30 -25.26
CA LEU A 590 14.15 -10.59 -24.49
C LEU A 590 13.88 -9.20 -25.06
N MET A 591 14.91 -8.45 -25.44
CA MET A 591 14.75 -7.13 -26.06
C MET A 591 14.09 -7.19 -27.44
N LYS A 592 14.42 -8.20 -28.26
CA LYS A 592 13.72 -8.46 -29.53
C LYS A 592 12.25 -8.81 -29.27
N PHE A 593 11.99 -9.68 -28.30
CA PHE A 593 10.65 -10.09 -27.93
C PHE A 593 9.79 -8.91 -27.42
N ILE A 594 10.36 -8.01 -26.61
CA ILE A 594 9.69 -6.76 -26.19
C ILE A 594 9.33 -5.89 -27.40
N LYS A 595 10.20 -5.82 -28.42
CA LYS A 595 9.91 -5.06 -29.64
C LYS A 595 8.74 -5.67 -30.40
N ASP A 596 8.71 -6.99 -30.53
CA ASP A 596 7.62 -7.73 -31.18
C ASP A 596 6.29 -7.53 -30.44
N LEU A 597 6.29 -7.57 -29.10
CA LEU A 597 5.10 -7.29 -28.28
C LEU A 597 4.60 -5.85 -28.44
N ASN A 598 5.51 -4.87 -28.48
CA ASN A 598 5.14 -3.48 -28.71
C ASN A 598 4.52 -3.25 -30.11
N ASP A 599 4.97 -4.00 -31.11
CA ASP A 599 4.42 -3.93 -32.46
C ASP A 599 3.03 -4.58 -32.54
N GLU A 600 2.80 -5.65 -31.78
CA GLU A 600 1.51 -6.32 -31.60
C GLU A 600 0.48 -5.43 -30.87
N ASP A 601 0.89 -4.71 -29.81
CA ASP A 601 0.01 -3.77 -29.11
C ASP A 601 -0.43 -2.61 -30.00
N LYS A 602 0.43 -2.18 -30.94
CA LYS A 602 0.09 -1.15 -31.91
C LYS A 602 -0.78 -1.66 -33.06
N ARG A 603 -1.04 -2.98 -33.15
CA ARG A 603 -1.78 -3.58 -34.27
C ARG A 603 -3.23 -3.11 -34.32
N GLY A 604 -3.88 -2.92 -33.17
CA GLY A 604 -5.25 -2.36 -33.11
C GLY A 604 -5.33 -1.02 -33.84
N MET A 605 -4.41 -0.10 -33.52
CA MET A 605 -4.33 1.21 -34.20
C MET A 605 -3.98 1.10 -35.68
N LYS A 606 -3.04 0.23 -36.06
CA LYS A 606 -2.64 0.01 -37.47
C LYS A 606 -3.79 -0.55 -38.31
N GLU A 607 -4.60 -1.44 -37.73
CA GLU A 607 -5.74 -2.07 -38.39
C GLU A 607 -7.03 -1.24 -38.30
N GLY A 608 -7.01 -0.16 -37.50
CA GLY A 608 -8.14 0.73 -37.24
C GLY A 608 -9.22 0.10 -36.35
N LEU A 609 -8.86 -0.81 -35.47
CA LEU A 609 -9.76 -1.55 -34.58
C LEU A 609 -9.45 -1.26 -33.11
N SER A 610 -10.48 -1.22 -32.27
CA SER A 610 -10.28 -1.28 -30.81
C SER A 610 -9.79 -2.67 -30.39
N ASP A 611 -9.25 -2.80 -29.17
CA ASP A 611 -8.75 -4.10 -28.69
C ASP A 611 -9.86 -5.18 -28.62
N GLU A 612 -11.10 -4.76 -28.37
CA GLU A 612 -12.27 -5.64 -28.38
C GLU A 612 -12.60 -6.15 -29.79
N GLU A 613 -12.59 -5.24 -30.77
CA GLU A 613 -12.85 -5.55 -32.18
C GLU A 613 -11.71 -6.39 -32.76
N LEU A 614 -10.46 -6.12 -32.34
CA LEU A 614 -9.28 -6.86 -32.75
C LEU A 614 -9.31 -8.30 -32.25
N ALA A 615 -9.80 -8.55 -31.03
CA ALA A 615 -9.97 -9.90 -30.50
C ALA A 615 -10.96 -10.71 -31.34
N ILE A 616 -12.12 -10.13 -31.68
CA ILE A 616 -13.11 -10.80 -32.54
C ILE A 616 -12.53 -11.02 -33.95
N PHE A 617 -11.89 -10.01 -34.53
CA PHE A 617 -11.23 -10.11 -35.83
C PHE A 617 -10.18 -11.23 -35.88
N ASP A 618 -9.37 -11.39 -34.82
CA ASP A 618 -8.38 -12.46 -34.73
C ASP A 618 -9.03 -13.84 -34.63
N LEU A 619 -10.09 -13.99 -33.84
CA LEU A 619 -10.82 -15.25 -33.74
C LEU A 619 -11.42 -15.66 -35.09
N LEU A 620 -11.84 -14.69 -35.90
CA LEU A 620 -12.35 -14.91 -37.25
C LEU A 620 -11.26 -15.22 -38.28
N THR A 621 -10.02 -14.76 -38.08
CA THR A 621 -8.95 -14.87 -39.10
C THR A 621 -7.86 -15.89 -38.78
N LYS A 622 -7.77 -16.36 -37.52
CA LYS A 622 -6.83 -17.41 -37.07
C LYS A 622 -7.55 -18.75 -36.85
N PRO A 623 -7.02 -19.91 -37.27
CA PRO A 623 -5.78 -20.10 -38.05
C PRO A 623 -5.88 -19.44 -39.44
N LYS A 624 -4.74 -19.03 -39.99
CA LYS A 624 -4.63 -18.10 -41.13
C LYS A 624 -5.48 -18.54 -42.33
N ILE A 625 -6.49 -17.74 -42.68
CA ILE A 625 -7.34 -17.92 -43.85
C ILE A 625 -6.78 -17.09 -45.01
N LYS A 626 -6.80 -17.63 -46.23
CA LYS A 626 -6.44 -16.87 -47.44
C LYS A 626 -7.60 -15.93 -47.77
N LEU A 627 -7.43 -14.65 -47.46
CA LEU A 627 -8.40 -13.59 -47.73
C LEU A 627 -7.72 -12.51 -48.59
N ASP A 628 -8.45 -11.94 -49.55
CA ASP A 628 -8.01 -10.73 -50.24
C ASP A 628 -8.25 -9.46 -49.40
N GLN A 629 -7.77 -8.30 -49.85
CA GLN A 629 -7.93 -7.04 -49.09
C GLN A 629 -9.39 -6.61 -48.91
N LYS A 630 -10.28 -6.90 -49.87
CA LYS A 630 -11.70 -6.56 -49.76
C LYS A 630 -12.40 -7.50 -48.78
N GLU A 631 -12.07 -8.78 -48.82
CA GLU A 631 -12.56 -9.79 -47.89
C GLU A 631 -12.09 -9.49 -46.46
N LEU A 632 -10.82 -9.12 -46.26
CA LEU A 632 -10.29 -8.72 -44.96
C LEU A 632 -11.03 -7.51 -44.39
N GLN A 633 -11.29 -6.50 -45.22
CA GLN A 633 -12.05 -5.32 -44.82
C GLN A 633 -13.48 -5.69 -44.43
N LYS A 634 -14.10 -6.64 -45.14
CA LYS A 634 -15.43 -7.15 -44.81
C LYS A 634 -15.46 -7.86 -43.45
N VAL A 635 -14.43 -8.66 -43.13
CA VAL A 635 -14.32 -9.32 -41.81
C VAL A 635 -14.19 -8.29 -40.68
N LYS A 636 -13.47 -7.18 -40.91
CA LYS A 636 -13.38 -6.08 -39.93
C LYS A 636 -14.74 -5.42 -39.69
N GLU A 637 -15.49 -5.14 -40.75
CA GLU A 637 -16.83 -4.58 -40.65
C GLU A 637 -17.75 -5.49 -39.84
N VAL A 638 -17.74 -6.79 -40.15
CA VAL A 638 -18.52 -7.80 -39.41
C VAL A 638 -18.16 -7.83 -37.93
N ALA A 639 -16.88 -7.74 -37.58
CA ALA A 639 -16.43 -7.72 -36.18
C ALA A 639 -16.95 -6.47 -35.42
N ARG A 640 -16.92 -5.29 -36.05
CA ARG A 640 -17.44 -4.05 -35.45
C ARG A 640 -18.96 -4.08 -35.28
N ASP A 641 -19.67 -4.46 -36.33
CA ASP A 641 -21.13 -4.49 -36.35
C ASP A 641 -21.69 -5.51 -35.36
N LEU A 642 -21.05 -6.69 -35.26
CA LEU A 642 -21.39 -7.70 -34.28
C LEU A 642 -21.23 -7.15 -32.86
N LEU A 643 -20.07 -6.57 -32.54
CA LEU A 643 -19.79 -6.08 -31.19
C LEU A 643 -20.78 -4.96 -30.79
N LYS A 644 -21.04 -4.04 -31.71
CA LYS A 644 -22.02 -2.96 -31.51
C LYS A 644 -23.41 -3.52 -31.21
N ARG A 645 -23.91 -4.43 -32.04
CA ARG A 645 -25.25 -5.04 -31.89
C ARG A 645 -25.36 -5.82 -30.58
N LEU A 646 -24.31 -6.54 -30.19
CA LEU A 646 -24.28 -7.28 -28.93
C LEU A 646 -24.36 -6.33 -27.73
N LYS A 647 -23.55 -5.27 -27.70
CA LYS A 647 -23.53 -4.29 -26.60
C LYS A 647 -24.82 -3.48 -26.47
N GLU A 648 -25.39 -3.06 -27.59
CA GLU A 648 -26.58 -2.19 -27.60
C GLU A 648 -27.87 -2.98 -27.32
N GLU A 649 -27.99 -4.23 -27.78
CA GLU A 649 -29.28 -4.92 -27.79
C GLU A 649 -29.33 -6.24 -26.99
N LYS A 650 -28.21 -6.96 -26.85
CA LYS A 650 -28.24 -8.38 -26.43
C LYS A 650 -27.57 -8.66 -25.09
N LEU A 651 -26.52 -7.92 -24.73
CA LEU A 651 -25.75 -8.06 -23.49
C LEU A 651 -26.40 -7.33 -22.30
N VAL A 652 -27.68 -7.64 -22.06
CA VAL A 652 -28.46 -7.09 -20.93
C VAL A 652 -28.00 -7.67 -19.57
N LEU A 653 -28.45 -7.07 -18.46
CA LEU A 653 -28.15 -7.57 -17.10
C LEU A 653 -28.52 -9.06 -16.96
N ASP A 654 -27.62 -9.87 -16.42
CA ASP A 654 -27.79 -11.32 -16.24
C ASP A 654 -28.07 -12.13 -17.53
N TRP A 655 -27.70 -11.63 -18.71
CA TRP A 655 -27.88 -12.37 -19.98
C TRP A 655 -27.25 -13.77 -19.94
N ARG A 656 -26.15 -13.94 -19.19
CA ARG A 656 -25.49 -15.22 -18.95
C ARG A 656 -26.29 -16.17 -18.08
N LYS A 657 -27.32 -15.78 -17.35
CA LYS A 657 -28.11 -16.71 -16.51
C LYS A 657 -29.38 -17.19 -17.21
N ARG A 658 -29.90 -16.39 -18.15
CA ARG A 658 -31.17 -16.65 -18.83
C ARG A 658 -30.94 -17.40 -20.15
N MET A 659 -31.52 -18.59 -20.26
CA MET A 659 -31.42 -19.43 -21.47
C MET A 659 -31.87 -18.70 -22.74
N GLN A 660 -32.94 -17.90 -22.65
CA GLN A 660 -33.44 -17.08 -23.76
C GLN A 660 -32.43 -16.01 -24.21
N SER A 661 -31.79 -15.31 -23.28
CA SER A 661 -30.80 -14.28 -23.59
C SER A 661 -29.51 -14.87 -24.19
N ARG A 662 -29.06 -16.04 -23.69
CA ARG A 662 -27.94 -16.78 -24.30
C ARG A 662 -28.25 -17.19 -25.74
N ALA A 663 -29.45 -17.69 -26.00
CA ALA A 663 -29.89 -18.08 -27.35
C ALA A 663 -29.94 -16.86 -28.29
N LEU A 664 -30.41 -15.70 -27.82
CA LEU A 664 -30.42 -14.46 -28.61
C LEU A 664 -29.01 -13.95 -28.95
N VAL A 665 -28.06 -14.06 -28.02
CA VAL A 665 -26.64 -13.73 -28.29
C VAL A 665 -26.04 -14.68 -29.32
N LYS A 666 -26.30 -15.99 -29.21
CA LYS A 666 -25.83 -16.99 -30.17
C LYS A 666 -26.40 -16.74 -31.58
N LEU A 667 -27.71 -16.50 -31.68
CA LEU A 667 -28.36 -16.15 -32.96
C LEU A 667 -27.80 -14.86 -33.56
N SER A 668 -27.53 -13.84 -32.73
CA SER A 668 -26.96 -12.58 -33.22
C SER A 668 -25.54 -12.73 -33.76
N ILE A 669 -24.76 -13.68 -33.21
CA ILE A 669 -23.44 -14.05 -33.71
C ILE A 669 -23.59 -14.78 -35.05
N GLU A 670 -24.48 -15.78 -35.14
CA GLU A 670 -24.76 -16.51 -36.39
C GLU A 670 -25.20 -15.55 -37.51
N ASP A 671 -26.18 -14.67 -37.24
CA ASP A 671 -26.68 -13.66 -38.19
C ASP A 671 -25.59 -12.70 -38.69
N ALA A 672 -24.66 -12.30 -37.82
CA ALA A 672 -23.60 -11.38 -38.19
C ALA A 672 -22.52 -12.08 -39.02
N LEU A 673 -22.17 -13.31 -38.64
CA LEU A 673 -21.15 -14.11 -39.32
C LEU A 673 -21.62 -14.61 -40.69
N ASP A 674 -22.93 -14.62 -40.97
CA ASP A 674 -23.48 -14.94 -42.31
C ASP A 674 -23.02 -13.94 -43.38
N GLN A 675 -22.57 -12.75 -42.97
CA GLN A 675 -22.03 -11.72 -43.86
C GLN A 675 -20.54 -11.92 -44.17
N LEU A 676 -19.92 -12.98 -43.65
CA LEU A 676 -18.52 -13.29 -43.94
C LEU A 676 -18.31 -13.71 -45.41
N PRO A 677 -17.10 -13.49 -45.96
CA PRO A 677 -16.77 -13.88 -47.33
C PRO A 677 -16.92 -15.39 -47.61
N ARG A 678 -17.03 -15.76 -48.90
CA ARG A 678 -17.15 -17.17 -49.35
C ARG A 678 -15.94 -18.05 -48.97
N ALA A 679 -14.84 -17.45 -48.54
CA ALA A 679 -13.68 -18.16 -47.98
C ALA A 679 -13.99 -18.93 -46.69
N TYR A 680 -15.11 -18.64 -46.01
CA TYR A 680 -15.57 -19.34 -44.82
C TYR A 680 -16.52 -20.49 -45.22
N THR A 681 -16.01 -21.72 -45.24
CA THR A 681 -16.85 -22.91 -45.49
C THR A 681 -17.85 -23.12 -44.36
N LYS A 682 -18.87 -23.96 -44.59
CA LYS A 682 -19.91 -24.24 -43.60
C LYS A 682 -19.33 -24.75 -42.27
N GLU A 683 -18.30 -25.58 -42.34
CA GLU A 683 -17.60 -26.13 -41.19
C GLU A 683 -16.81 -25.04 -40.45
N LEU A 684 -16.10 -24.17 -41.19
CA LEU A 684 -15.32 -23.09 -40.61
C LEU A 684 -16.22 -22.03 -39.97
N TYR A 685 -17.34 -21.71 -40.60
CA TYR A 685 -18.37 -20.83 -40.06
C TYR A 685 -18.89 -21.31 -38.71
N GLN A 686 -19.30 -22.59 -38.59
CA GLN A 686 -19.80 -23.15 -37.33
C GLN A 686 -18.74 -23.07 -36.23
N GLN A 687 -17.49 -23.40 -36.56
CA GLN A 687 -16.37 -23.27 -35.63
C GLN A 687 -16.15 -21.81 -35.19
N LYS A 688 -16.25 -20.84 -36.11
CA LYS A 688 -16.11 -19.41 -35.77
C LYS A 688 -17.24 -18.92 -34.88
N CYS A 689 -18.48 -19.31 -35.14
CA CYS A 689 -19.62 -18.97 -34.29
C CYS A 689 -19.42 -19.45 -32.85
N GLU A 690 -18.96 -20.69 -32.66
CA GLU A 690 -18.71 -21.24 -31.33
C GLU A 690 -17.56 -20.53 -30.60
N VAL A 691 -16.44 -20.29 -31.28
CA VAL A 691 -15.27 -19.63 -30.70
C VAL A 691 -15.60 -18.17 -30.32
N VAL A 692 -16.31 -17.45 -31.17
CA VAL A 692 -16.76 -16.09 -30.88
C VAL A 692 -17.78 -16.08 -29.74
N TYR A 693 -18.74 -17.01 -29.72
CA TYR A 693 -19.70 -17.13 -28.62
C TYR A 693 -19.03 -17.40 -27.27
N ASN A 694 -18.08 -18.34 -27.21
CA ASN A 694 -17.34 -18.64 -26.00
C ASN A 694 -16.55 -17.42 -25.51
N HIS A 695 -15.88 -16.72 -26.43
CA HIS A 695 -15.18 -15.49 -26.10
C HIS A 695 -16.12 -14.41 -25.53
N ILE A 696 -17.29 -14.19 -26.15
CA ILE A 696 -18.28 -13.23 -25.65
C ILE A 696 -18.82 -13.66 -24.26
N PHE A 697 -19.09 -14.95 -24.09
CA PHE A 697 -19.60 -15.52 -22.84
C PHE A 697 -18.60 -15.40 -21.70
N GLU A 698 -17.30 -15.51 -21.96
CA GLU A 698 -16.26 -15.32 -20.95
C GLU A 698 -16.02 -13.83 -20.66
N SER A 699 -16.00 -13.00 -21.72
CA SER A 699 -15.46 -11.64 -21.68
C SER A 699 -16.48 -10.54 -21.32
N TYR A 700 -17.78 -10.77 -21.49
CA TYR A 700 -18.83 -9.74 -21.31
C TYR A 700 -19.89 -10.13 -20.27
N TYR A 701 -19.97 -9.40 -19.16
CA TYR A 701 -20.82 -9.73 -18.01
C TYR A 701 -22.24 -9.13 -18.13
N GLY A 702 -22.41 -8.13 -19.01
CA GLY A 702 -23.67 -7.44 -19.30
C GLY A 702 -23.71 -6.02 -18.74
N SER A 703 -24.67 -5.20 -19.21
CA SER A 703 -24.84 -3.79 -18.78
C SER A 703 -23.57 -2.94 -18.89
N GLY A 704 -22.83 -3.10 -19.98
CA GLY A 704 -21.58 -2.37 -20.23
C GLY A 704 -20.34 -2.90 -19.49
N GLN A 705 -20.46 -3.94 -18.67
CA GLN A 705 -19.32 -4.57 -17.98
C GLN A 705 -18.68 -5.67 -18.82
N SER A 706 -17.36 -5.58 -19.00
CA SER A 706 -16.53 -6.56 -19.72
C SER A 706 -15.08 -6.53 -19.20
N ILE A 707 -14.28 -7.53 -19.57
CA ILE A 707 -12.83 -7.54 -19.30
C ILE A 707 -12.11 -6.35 -19.96
N TYR A 708 -12.69 -5.79 -21.02
CA TYR A 708 -12.17 -4.64 -21.74
C TYR A 708 -12.48 -3.31 -21.05
N ALA A 709 -13.61 -3.21 -20.35
CA ALA A 709 -13.97 -2.04 -19.55
C ALA A 709 -13.12 -1.88 -18.26
N LEU A 710 -12.44 -2.95 -17.83
CA LEU A 710 -11.48 -2.93 -16.73
C LEU A 710 -10.05 -2.56 -17.18
N ALA A 711 -9.78 -2.65 -18.48
CA ALA A 711 -8.47 -2.37 -19.08
C ALA A 711 -8.36 -0.98 -19.72
N ALA A 712 -9.50 -0.38 -20.12
CA ALA A 712 -9.63 1.01 -20.58
C ALA A 712 -9.75 1.98 -19.40
#